data_AF-A0A5J5A590-F1
#
_entry.id   AF-A0A5J5A590-F1
#
_cell.length_a   1.000
_cell.length_b   1.000
_cell.length_c   1.000
_cell.angle_alpha   90.00
_cell.angle_beta   90.00
_cell.angle_gamma   90.00
#
_symmetry.space_group_name_H-M   'P 1'
#
loop_
_entity.id
_entity.type
_entity.pdbx_description
1 polymer ?
#
loop_
_entity_poly.entity_id
_entity_poly.type
_entity_poly.pdbx_seq_one_letter_code
_entity_poly.pdbx_strand_id
1 'polypeptide(L)'
;MATRAGGSLNPISFLIFAFLCYHELTSLAAGASTIGIGGELNYSSNPLVSPGGNFTLGYFTLSNTNYSYFGIWYTNDEQARKVWVVNPNTPLLDNSGVLTIDGRGILKITSGGNTILNISDQVGTGNVNATLDDSGNFVLMDETQRRLWESFDHPTNTLLPGMKLGQNLTAGQNWSLTSWLSDYVAASGAFTLSWEPSQESGQLVIYRRGEVYWNSGLLIDQKFHFLPQLNADSSSYRYTISYVSNNDERFITFDAAHENLPMWFLNPEGQIIDGGNMFISPIDFCYGYQSDNGCANSLVPNCRGHNDRFEQRRGYFVGNSGRSYDDNSSLSLSDCMERCWNNCTCLGFTNNSNGTGCIIWSGNLEYREDNPNNMIINVLVRGNSPKGNKWWMCRREGEQKKLLHELTASDSFNNVNEIENGGREGHDLKIFSFASIVAATNDFSNENKLGQGGFGPVYKGRLAGGSVNLISFLIFAFLCIWGLDSSLVAGANTIRIGDELNSSSNPLVSPGGNFTLGFFTLDYTKYSYFGIWYTNDDYLARKVWVANPNTPLLNNSGVLTIDSSGVLKITSGGSTLLNISDQVATGNVTATLLDSGNFVLMDQTEKRILWQSFDHPTDTLLPGMKLGQNLRTGKNWSLTSWLSNYVAASGAFTLSWEPTQESGQLVVYRRGEVYWKSGVLRNQSFEFMPALNAGFSLYSYNLRYIYNNDERSFTFSPHIDQSFMFLYDPTQNLPMWFLNPEGQIRDGGNQGLCISPADFCYGYQSDTGCADSVVPEPHCRGHNDSFKRRRRYFTNNTGSNDFNSSLSLSDCMERCWNDCNCVAFINNSNGTGCTIWSGNLEPRDDNPNAGIIYSHDSGNSSNTGNSSKENRRWIWLIIAVAISLLVLFLGLFCYLRIKKHRTEGEEEKTAT
;
A
#
# COMPACT_ATOMS: atom_id res chain seq x y z
N MET A 1 61.47 -40.29 -26.53
CA MET A 1 61.25 -41.16 -27.70
C MET A 1 59.75 -41.39 -27.81
N ALA A 2 59.20 -41.20 -29.01
CA ALA A 2 57.78 -41.05 -29.30
C ALA A 2 56.88 -42.22 -28.85
N THR A 3 55.59 -41.93 -28.58
CA THR A 3 54.47 -42.58 -29.30
C THR A 3 53.16 -41.84 -29.05
N ARG A 4 52.51 -41.51 -30.17
CA ARG A 4 51.22 -40.85 -30.34
C ARG A 4 50.19 -41.98 -30.48
N ALA A 5 49.12 -42.00 -29.70
CA ALA A 5 47.95 -42.84 -29.96
C ALA A 5 46.71 -41.95 -29.86
N GLY A 6 46.18 -41.56 -31.02
CA GLY A 6 44.88 -40.92 -31.13
C GLY A 6 43.79 -41.99 -31.15
N GLY A 7 42.82 -41.86 -30.25
CA GLY A 7 41.54 -42.55 -30.32
C GLY A 7 40.44 -41.50 -30.29
N SER A 8 39.74 -41.31 -31.41
CA SER A 8 38.54 -40.48 -31.50
C SER A 8 37.37 -41.19 -30.83
N LEU A 9 36.78 -40.58 -29.80
CA LEU A 9 35.51 -41.03 -29.23
C LEU A 9 34.37 -40.69 -30.20
N ASN A 10 33.53 -41.70 -30.44
CA ASN A 10 32.47 -41.76 -31.46
C ASN A 10 31.26 -40.88 -31.06
N PRO A 11 30.70 -40.03 -31.95
CA PRO A 11 29.58 -39.11 -31.66
C PRO A 11 28.30 -39.76 -31.11
N ILE A 12 28.13 -41.08 -31.24
CA ILE A 12 26.97 -41.81 -30.72
C ILE A 12 27.00 -41.92 -29.18
N SER A 13 28.19 -42.03 -28.56
CA SER A 13 28.29 -42.03 -27.09
C SER A 13 27.93 -40.68 -26.47
N PHE A 14 28.12 -39.59 -27.22
CA PHE A 14 27.77 -38.23 -26.77
C PHE A 14 26.26 -37.99 -26.81
N LEU A 15 25.55 -38.57 -27.79
CA LEU A 15 24.09 -38.50 -27.89
C LEU A 15 23.38 -39.29 -26.79
N ILE A 16 23.92 -40.45 -26.38
CA ILE A 16 23.35 -41.25 -25.28
C ILE A 16 23.56 -40.57 -23.92
N PHE A 17 24.73 -39.94 -23.71
CA PHE A 17 24.99 -39.14 -22.50
C PHE A 17 24.13 -37.87 -22.46
N ALA A 18 23.91 -37.21 -23.60
CA ALA A 18 23.02 -36.05 -23.70
C ALA A 18 21.54 -36.43 -23.46
N PHE A 19 21.10 -37.62 -23.88
CA PHE A 19 19.73 -38.11 -23.62
C PHE A 19 19.50 -38.50 -22.15
N LEU A 20 20.53 -39.02 -21.47
CA LEU A 20 20.47 -39.30 -20.03
C LEU A 20 20.53 -38.02 -19.19
N CYS A 21 21.32 -37.01 -19.61
CA CYS A 21 21.31 -35.69 -18.98
C CYS A 21 20.01 -34.91 -19.24
N TYR A 22 19.36 -35.08 -20.39
CA TYR A 22 18.06 -34.44 -20.67
C TYR A 22 16.93 -35.00 -19.79
N HIS A 23 17.04 -36.25 -19.36
CA HIS A 23 16.10 -36.85 -18.40
C HIS A 23 16.38 -36.50 -16.93
N GLU A 24 17.61 -36.11 -16.57
CA GLU A 24 17.95 -35.61 -15.22
C GLU A 24 17.75 -34.09 -15.07
N LEU A 25 17.68 -33.33 -16.17
CA LEU A 25 17.46 -31.87 -16.15
C LEU A 25 15.99 -31.43 -16.07
N THR A 26 15.04 -32.36 -15.94
CA THR A 26 13.65 -32.07 -15.57
C THR A 26 13.32 -32.30 -14.10
N SER A 27 14.29 -32.62 -13.23
CA SER A 27 14.10 -32.55 -11.78
C SER A 27 14.83 -31.33 -11.22
N LEU A 28 14.19 -30.16 -11.27
CA LEU A 28 14.41 -29.19 -10.18
C LEU A 28 14.14 -29.94 -8.88
N ALA A 29 14.98 -29.74 -7.87
CA ALA A 29 14.83 -30.36 -6.55
C ALA A 29 13.45 -30.03 -5.97
N ALA A 30 12.46 -30.90 -6.21
CA ALA A 30 11.20 -30.88 -5.50
C ALA A 30 11.53 -31.25 -4.05
N GLY A 31 11.38 -30.30 -3.13
CA GLY A 31 11.27 -30.62 -1.71
C GLY A 31 10.19 -31.70 -1.53
N ALA A 32 10.33 -32.57 -0.54
CA ALA A 32 9.28 -33.54 -0.26
C ALA A 32 7.97 -32.78 0.04
N SER A 33 6.87 -33.14 -0.60
CA SER A 33 5.54 -32.58 -0.32
C SER A 33 4.71 -33.45 0.61
N THR A 34 5.19 -34.67 0.89
CA THR A 34 4.46 -35.71 1.63
C THR A 34 5.31 -36.27 2.77
N ILE A 35 4.67 -36.51 3.91
CA ILE A 35 5.20 -37.27 5.05
C ILE A 35 4.34 -38.52 5.28
N GLY A 36 4.99 -39.68 5.44
CA GLY A 36 4.33 -40.95 5.75
C GLY A 36 4.51 -41.36 7.22
N ILE A 37 3.93 -42.51 7.60
CA ILE A 37 4.11 -43.11 8.92
C ILE A 37 5.60 -43.30 9.22
N GLY A 38 6.03 -42.86 10.41
CA GLY A 38 7.44 -42.93 10.85
C GLY A 38 8.33 -41.85 10.24
N GLY A 39 7.81 -40.97 9.38
CA GLY A 39 8.47 -39.73 9.02
C GLY A 39 8.48 -38.76 10.20
N GLU A 40 9.55 -37.97 10.31
CA GLU A 40 9.70 -36.93 11.31
C GLU A 40 10.11 -35.62 10.64
N LEU A 41 9.38 -34.56 10.94
CA LEU A 41 9.79 -33.19 10.65
C LEU A 41 10.13 -32.51 11.97
N ASN A 42 11.32 -31.93 12.05
CA ASN A 42 11.81 -31.18 13.19
C ASN A 42 12.44 -29.87 12.71
N TYR A 43 12.92 -29.03 13.64
CA TYR A 43 13.48 -27.72 13.30
C TYR A 43 14.70 -27.79 12.35
N SER A 44 15.47 -28.88 12.40
CA SER A 44 16.67 -29.09 11.56
C SER A 44 16.37 -29.82 10.25
N SER A 45 15.14 -30.30 10.06
CA SER A 45 14.71 -31.00 8.85
C SER A 45 14.38 -30.01 7.72
N ASN A 46 14.52 -30.46 6.47
CA ASN A 46 14.04 -29.67 5.35
C ASN A 46 12.50 -29.54 5.43
N PRO A 47 11.95 -28.33 5.24
CA PRO A 47 10.50 -28.14 5.27
C PRO A 47 9.84 -28.84 4.08
N LEU A 48 8.55 -29.17 4.21
CA LEU A 48 7.78 -29.66 3.08
C LEU A 48 7.44 -28.50 2.15
N VAL A 49 7.50 -28.73 0.85
CA VAL A 49 7.18 -27.73 -0.18
C VAL A 49 6.09 -28.31 -1.07
N SER A 50 5.09 -27.50 -1.41
CA SER A 50 3.99 -27.93 -2.29
C SER A 50 4.52 -28.28 -3.69
N PRO A 51 3.86 -29.17 -4.45
CA PRO A 51 4.37 -29.63 -5.75
C PRO A 51 4.72 -28.52 -6.76
N GLY A 52 3.96 -27.44 -6.79
CA GLY A 52 4.18 -26.24 -7.60
C GLY A 52 5.11 -25.20 -6.97
N GLY A 53 5.57 -25.40 -5.73
CA GLY A 53 6.47 -24.48 -5.04
C GLY A 53 5.81 -23.21 -4.51
N ASN A 54 4.49 -23.25 -4.27
CA ASN A 54 3.71 -22.10 -3.81
C ASN A 54 3.70 -21.98 -2.28
N PHE A 55 3.65 -23.11 -1.57
CA PHE A 55 3.54 -23.16 -0.12
C PHE A 55 4.64 -24.01 0.52
N THR A 56 5.08 -23.59 1.70
CA THR A 56 6.05 -24.28 2.54
C THR A 56 5.43 -24.57 3.90
N LEU A 57 5.65 -25.79 4.42
CA LEU A 57 5.22 -26.23 5.75
C LEU A 57 6.43 -26.61 6.59
N GLY A 58 6.53 -26.06 7.81
CA GLY A 58 7.64 -26.36 8.71
C GLY A 58 7.58 -25.64 10.05
N TYR A 59 8.67 -25.73 10.80
CA TYR A 59 8.85 -25.01 12.07
C TYR A 59 9.35 -23.59 11.84
N PHE A 60 8.91 -22.66 12.68
CA PHE A 60 9.38 -21.27 12.71
C PHE A 60 9.31 -20.68 14.11
N THR A 61 10.00 -19.57 14.34
CA THR A 61 9.92 -18.77 15.56
C THR A 61 9.39 -17.36 15.25
N LEU A 62 8.75 -16.72 16.23
CA LEU A 62 8.32 -15.33 16.14
C LEU A 62 9.27 -14.43 16.93
N SER A 63 9.56 -13.24 16.40
CA SER A 63 10.49 -12.27 16.98
C SER A 63 10.14 -11.95 18.45
N ASN A 64 11.16 -11.70 19.28
CA ASN A 64 11.04 -11.36 20.71
C ASN A 64 10.52 -12.48 21.63
N THR A 65 10.40 -13.72 21.14
CA THR A 65 10.01 -14.89 21.95
C THR A 65 10.93 -16.08 21.71
N ASN A 66 11.05 -16.97 22.71
CA ASN A 66 11.70 -18.28 22.55
C ASN A 66 10.68 -19.37 22.14
N TYR A 67 9.56 -18.95 21.57
CA TYR A 67 8.47 -19.84 21.19
C TYR A 67 8.62 -20.32 19.76
N SER A 68 8.51 -21.63 19.58
CA SER A 68 8.51 -22.30 18.29
C SER A 68 7.10 -22.75 17.92
N TYR A 69 6.76 -22.54 16.66
CA TYR A 69 5.47 -22.86 16.07
C TYR A 69 5.67 -23.75 14.85
N PHE A 70 4.63 -24.48 14.47
CA PHE A 70 4.57 -25.27 13.25
C PHE A 70 3.41 -24.77 12.39
N GLY A 71 3.66 -24.54 11.09
CA GLY A 71 2.67 -23.91 10.24
C GLY A 71 3.07 -23.78 8.78
N ILE A 72 2.16 -23.18 8.01
CA ILE A 72 2.25 -23.02 6.54
C ILE A 72 2.49 -21.55 6.22
N TRP A 73 3.30 -21.28 5.20
CA TRP A 73 3.52 -19.95 4.62
C TRP A 73 3.75 -20.05 3.11
N TYR A 74 3.65 -18.92 2.41
CA TYR A 74 4.01 -18.85 1.00
C TYR A 74 5.53 -19.00 0.80
N THR A 75 5.95 -19.88 -0.12
CA THR A 75 7.37 -20.20 -0.31
C THR A 75 8.20 -19.00 -0.77
N ASN A 76 7.65 -18.18 -1.67
CA ASN A 76 8.33 -17.03 -2.28
C ASN A 76 7.87 -15.67 -1.72
N ASP A 77 7.34 -15.65 -0.50
CA ASP A 77 6.98 -14.40 0.19
C ASP A 77 8.18 -13.88 0.99
N GLU A 78 8.71 -12.71 0.62
CA GLU A 78 9.82 -12.04 1.33
C GLU A 78 9.48 -11.73 2.79
N GLN A 79 8.19 -11.55 3.12
CA GLN A 79 7.70 -11.34 4.49
C GLN A 79 7.48 -12.65 5.26
N ALA A 80 7.59 -13.79 4.56
CA ALA A 80 7.35 -15.14 5.09
C ALA A 80 6.04 -15.26 5.89
N ARG A 81 4.95 -14.59 5.45
CA ARG A 81 3.70 -14.47 6.20
C ARG A 81 3.09 -15.84 6.47
N LYS A 82 2.71 -16.07 7.73
CA LYS A 82 2.17 -17.35 8.19
C LYS A 82 0.67 -17.39 7.92
N VAL A 83 0.26 -18.32 7.06
CA VAL A 83 -1.14 -18.47 6.63
C VAL A 83 -1.89 -19.51 7.48
N TRP A 84 -1.16 -20.40 8.16
CA TRP A 84 -1.76 -21.37 9.06
C TRP A 84 -0.77 -21.75 10.17
N VAL A 85 -1.26 -21.93 11.40
CA VAL A 85 -0.45 -22.31 12.57
C VAL A 85 -1.18 -23.38 13.37
N VAL A 86 -0.51 -24.50 13.65
CA VAL A 86 -1.18 -25.64 14.30
C VAL A 86 -1.20 -25.54 15.82
N ASN A 87 -0.19 -24.92 16.43
CA ASN A 87 -0.02 -24.85 17.88
C ASN A 87 -0.06 -23.40 18.42
N PRO A 88 -1.03 -22.56 18.03
CA PRO A 88 -1.06 -21.13 18.41
C PRO A 88 -1.12 -20.93 19.93
N ASN A 89 -1.90 -21.76 20.62
CA ASN A 89 -2.13 -21.67 22.08
C ASN A 89 -1.17 -22.53 22.92
N THR A 90 -0.34 -23.35 22.27
CA THR A 90 0.61 -24.26 22.92
C THR A 90 1.98 -24.15 22.23
N PRO A 91 2.66 -23.00 22.34
CA PRO A 91 3.98 -22.81 21.76
C PRO A 91 4.99 -23.78 22.37
N LEU A 92 5.95 -24.21 21.56
CA LEU A 92 7.04 -25.09 22.01
C LEU A 92 8.22 -24.24 22.48
N LEU A 93 8.97 -24.75 23.46
CA LEU A 93 10.22 -24.12 23.90
C LEU A 93 11.42 -24.79 23.21
N ASP A 94 12.44 -23.99 22.93
CA ASP A 94 13.78 -24.43 22.51
C ASP A 94 13.82 -25.28 21.23
N ASN A 95 12.91 -25.03 20.28
CA ASN A 95 12.85 -25.74 18.99
C ASN A 95 12.75 -27.27 19.13
N SER A 96 12.23 -27.76 20.25
CA SER A 96 12.19 -29.18 20.62
C SER A 96 11.07 -29.99 19.93
N GLY A 97 10.31 -29.36 19.04
CA GLY A 97 9.16 -29.94 18.37
C GLY A 97 9.52 -30.94 17.27
N VAL A 98 8.78 -32.05 17.26
CA VAL A 98 8.81 -33.02 16.17
C VAL A 98 7.38 -33.33 15.73
N LEU A 99 7.07 -33.08 14.45
CA LEU A 99 5.83 -33.54 13.81
C LEU A 99 6.03 -34.96 13.33
N THR A 100 5.12 -35.86 13.69
CA THR A 100 5.16 -37.25 13.24
C THR A 100 3.75 -37.81 13.06
N ILE A 101 3.65 -38.86 12.24
CA ILE A 101 2.47 -39.71 12.14
C ILE A 101 2.80 -41.01 12.88
N ASP A 102 2.07 -41.28 13.96
CA ASP A 102 2.33 -42.47 14.76
C ASP A 102 1.83 -43.76 14.07
N GLY A 103 2.19 -44.93 14.63
CA GLY A 103 1.81 -46.23 14.06
C GLY A 103 0.29 -46.50 14.04
N ARG A 104 -0.54 -45.59 14.57
CA ARG A 104 -2.01 -45.62 14.49
C ARG A 104 -2.54 -44.59 13.47
N GLY A 105 -1.67 -43.94 12.70
CA GLY A 105 -2.06 -42.93 11.73
C GLY A 105 -2.45 -41.56 12.32
N ILE A 106 -2.13 -41.30 13.59
CA ILE A 106 -2.43 -40.02 14.24
C ILE A 106 -1.30 -39.02 13.94
N LEU A 107 -1.66 -37.90 13.32
CA LEU A 107 -0.78 -36.75 13.12
C LEU A 107 -0.65 -35.98 14.45
N LYS A 108 0.57 -35.83 14.96
CA LYS A 108 0.82 -35.18 16.26
C LYS A 108 2.16 -34.47 16.32
N ILE A 109 2.27 -33.53 17.26
CA ILE A 109 3.53 -32.88 17.64
C ILE A 109 3.99 -33.44 18.99
N THR A 110 5.24 -33.85 19.05
CA THR A 110 5.92 -34.29 20.27
C THR A 110 7.06 -33.35 20.63
N SER A 111 7.41 -33.29 21.91
CA SER A 111 8.62 -32.63 22.41
C SER A 111 9.17 -33.42 23.59
N GLY A 112 10.47 -33.71 23.56
CA GLY A 112 11.13 -34.55 24.58
C GLY A 112 10.53 -35.95 24.73
N GLY A 113 9.93 -36.50 23.67
CA GLY A 113 9.23 -37.80 23.69
C GLY A 113 7.79 -37.77 24.21
N ASN A 114 7.32 -36.63 24.74
CA ASN A 114 5.93 -36.45 25.18
C ASN A 114 5.07 -35.88 24.05
N THR A 115 3.81 -36.30 23.97
CA THR A 115 2.85 -35.73 23.00
C THR A 115 2.35 -34.39 23.53
N ILE A 116 2.54 -33.34 22.73
CA ILE A 116 2.13 -31.97 23.06
C ILE A 116 0.75 -31.66 22.47
N LEU A 117 0.54 -32.04 21.21
CA LEU A 117 -0.70 -31.78 20.48
C LEU A 117 -1.01 -32.94 19.54
N ASN A 118 -2.22 -33.49 19.63
CA ASN A 118 -2.78 -34.34 18.57
C ASN A 118 -3.48 -33.41 17.57
N ILE A 119 -3.04 -33.46 16.32
CA ILE A 119 -3.58 -32.61 15.24
C ILE A 119 -4.81 -33.26 14.61
N SER A 120 -4.80 -34.58 14.49
CA SER A 120 -5.92 -35.37 13.96
C SER A 120 -6.54 -36.25 15.05
N ASP A 121 -7.87 -36.34 15.10
CA ASP A 121 -8.60 -37.19 16.05
C ASP A 121 -8.76 -38.66 15.58
N GLN A 122 -8.47 -38.94 14.30
CA GLN A 122 -8.82 -40.22 13.66
C GLN A 122 -7.63 -41.20 13.57
N VAL A 123 -7.91 -42.47 13.87
CA VAL A 123 -6.99 -43.60 13.73
C VAL A 123 -7.22 -44.21 12.34
N GLY A 124 -6.42 -43.81 11.35
CA GLY A 124 -6.40 -44.50 10.06
C GLY A 124 -5.79 -45.89 10.23
N THR A 125 -6.52 -46.96 9.93
CA THR A 125 -5.94 -48.30 9.85
C THR A 125 -5.34 -48.51 8.46
N GLY A 126 -4.02 -48.40 8.32
CA GLY A 126 -3.30 -48.57 7.04
C GLY A 126 -2.11 -47.63 6.91
N ASN A 127 -1.48 -47.61 5.73
CA ASN A 127 -0.42 -46.67 5.38
C ASN A 127 -1.01 -45.27 5.12
N VAL A 128 -0.93 -44.40 6.12
CA VAL A 128 -1.45 -43.03 6.07
C VAL A 128 -0.33 -42.08 5.63
N ASN A 129 -0.65 -41.09 4.80
CA ASN A 129 0.26 -40.02 4.45
C ASN A 129 -0.38 -38.64 4.65
N ALA A 130 0.44 -37.64 4.92
CA ALA A 130 0.02 -36.24 4.96
C ALA A 130 0.75 -35.47 3.86
N THR A 131 0.01 -34.75 3.02
CA THR A 131 0.54 -34.07 1.84
C THR A 131 0.13 -32.60 1.85
N LEU A 132 1.07 -31.71 1.55
CA LEU A 132 0.82 -30.29 1.30
C LEU A 132 0.53 -30.08 -0.19
N ASP A 133 -0.65 -29.55 -0.52
CA ASP A 133 -1.03 -29.23 -1.89
C ASP A 133 -0.77 -27.77 -2.30
N ASP A 134 -0.95 -27.46 -3.58
CA ASP A 134 -0.69 -26.13 -4.15
C ASP A 134 -1.76 -25.08 -3.82
N SER A 135 -2.83 -25.46 -3.14
CA SER A 135 -3.78 -24.50 -2.53
C SER A 135 -3.30 -24.04 -1.14
N GLY A 136 -2.30 -24.72 -0.57
CA GLY A 136 -1.84 -24.50 0.79
C GLY A 136 -2.59 -25.35 1.82
N ASN A 137 -3.36 -26.34 1.37
CA ASN A 137 -4.06 -27.27 2.25
C ASN A 137 -3.15 -28.45 2.58
N PHE A 138 -3.03 -28.76 3.87
CA PHE A 138 -2.28 -29.91 4.37
C PHE A 138 -3.26 -31.02 4.73
N VAL A 139 -3.23 -32.10 3.95
CA VAL A 139 -4.27 -33.13 3.97
C VAL A 139 -3.70 -34.47 4.40
N LEU A 140 -4.32 -35.09 5.40
CA LEU A 140 -4.06 -36.46 5.83
C LEU A 140 -4.98 -37.42 5.06
N MET A 141 -4.42 -38.40 4.36
CA MET A 141 -5.14 -39.35 3.52
C MET A 141 -4.80 -40.79 3.86
N ASP A 142 -5.78 -41.68 3.71
CA ASP A 142 -5.55 -43.13 3.75
C ASP A 142 -5.11 -43.68 2.38
N GLU A 143 -4.77 -44.97 2.34
CA GLU A 143 -4.35 -45.69 1.12
C GLU A 143 -5.39 -45.61 -0.02
N THR A 144 -6.66 -45.37 0.31
CA THR A 144 -7.75 -45.25 -0.68
C THR A 144 -7.96 -43.83 -1.20
N GLN A 145 -7.05 -42.90 -0.85
CA GLN A 145 -7.16 -41.46 -1.17
C GLN A 145 -8.37 -40.78 -0.50
N ARG A 146 -8.91 -41.36 0.56
CA ARG A 146 -9.96 -40.72 1.34
C ARG A 146 -9.32 -39.74 2.33
N ARG A 147 -9.82 -38.49 2.34
CA ARG A 147 -9.39 -37.45 3.28
C ARG A 147 -9.84 -37.82 4.70
N LEU A 148 -8.88 -37.88 5.61
CA LEU A 148 -9.09 -38.17 7.03
C LEU A 148 -9.14 -36.89 7.87
N TRP A 149 -8.34 -35.90 7.49
CA TRP A 149 -8.18 -34.61 8.15
C TRP A 149 -7.57 -33.60 7.17
N GLU A 150 -7.90 -32.32 7.28
CA GLU A 150 -7.28 -31.26 6.48
C GLU A 150 -7.15 -29.93 7.24
N SER A 151 -6.10 -29.17 6.95
CA SER A 151 -5.83 -27.90 7.63
C SER A 151 -6.89 -26.83 7.33
N PHE A 152 -7.54 -26.89 6.17
CA PHE A 152 -8.59 -25.93 5.79
C PHE A 152 -9.84 -25.99 6.68
N ASP A 153 -10.08 -27.10 7.35
CA ASP A 153 -11.15 -27.23 8.35
C ASP A 153 -10.80 -26.58 9.70
N HIS A 154 -9.55 -26.19 9.89
CA HIS A 154 -9.04 -25.58 11.13
C HIS A 154 -8.36 -24.23 10.85
N PRO A 155 -9.10 -23.23 10.35
CA PRO A 155 -8.54 -21.91 10.08
C PRO A 155 -8.02 -21.22 11.35
N THR A 156 -6.94 -20.45 11.21
CA THR A 156 -6.40 -19.60 12.28
C THR A 156 -6.87 -18.16 12.12
N ASN A 157 -6.00 -17.24 11.71
CA ASN A 157 -6.28 -15.83 11.47
C ASN A 157 -6.35 -15.48 9.97
N THR A 158 -6.19 -16.47 9.08
CA THR A 158 -6.09 -16.26 7.63
C THR A 158 -7.10 -17.12 6.87
N LEU A 159 -7.69 -16.55 5.83
CA LEU A 159 -8.54 -17.22 4.84
C LEU A 159 -7.84 -17.17 3.47
N LEU A 160 -7.55 -18.33 2.90
CA LEU A 160 -6.98 -18.52 1.56
C LEU A 160 -8.08 -18.87 0.53
N PRO A 161 -7.81 -18.72 -0.78
CA PRO A 161 -8.73 -19.22 -1.81
C PRO A 161 -9.06 -20.69 -1.59
N GLY A 162 -10.34 -21.03 -1.71
CA GLY A 162 -10.85 -22.38 -1.47
C GLY A 162 -11.08 -22.75 0.00
N MET A 163 -10.61 -21.95 0.97
CA MET A 163 -11.03 -22.10 2.36
C MET A 163 -12.49 -21.66 2.55
N LYS A 164 -13.14 -22.20 3.57
CA LYS A 164 -14.53 -21.90 3.91
C LYS A 164 -14.59 -21.01 5.15
N LEU A 165 -15.46 -20.01 5.13
CA LEU A 165 -15.82 -19.21 6.31
C LEU A 165 -17.34 -19.31 6.52
N GLY A 166 -17.77 -19.93 7.62
CA GLY A 166 -19.18 -20.26 7.85
C GLY A 166 -19.38 -21.47 8.76
N GLN A 167 -20.34 -22.33 8.43
CA GLN A 167 -20.76 -23.43 9.29
C GLN A 167 -20.99 -24.71 8.47
N ASN A 168 -20.49 -25.82 8.99
CA ASN A 168 -20.86 -27.17 8.60
C ASN A 168 -22.00 -27.65 9.51
N LEU A 169 -23.22 -27.74 8.96
CA LEU A 169 -24.42 -28.10 9.70
C LEU A 169 -24.46 -29.59 10.06
N THR A 170 -23.84 -30.44 9.24
CA THR A 170 -23.81 -31.89 9.43
C THR A 170 -22.78 -32.31 10.49
N ALA A 171 -21.60 -31.68 10.49
CA ALA A 171 -20.54 -31.93 11.48
C ALA A 171 -20.69 -31.08 12.76
N GLY A 172 -21.50 -30.00 12.71
CA GLY A 172 -21.62 -29.04 13.81
C GLY A 172 -20.36 -28.19 14.01
N GLN A 173 -19.55 -28.01 12.95
CA GLN A 173 -18.27 -27.30 12.97
C GLN A 173 -18.43 -25.90 12.41
N ASN A 174 -17.84 -24.90 13.07
CA ASN A 174 -17.80 -23.52 12.59
C ASN A 174 -16.41 -23.20 12.04
N TRP A 175 -16.37 -22.69 10.81
CA TRP A 175 -15.18 -22.11 10.22
C TRP A 175 -15.18 -20.60 10.44
N SER A 176 -14.37 -20.13 11.38
CA SER A 176 -14.21 -18.72 11.74
C SER A 176 -12.73 -18.39 11.87
N LEU A 177 -12.33 -17.15 11.54
CA LEU A 177 -10.97 -16.71 11.81
C LEU A 177 -10.88 -16.15 13.23
N THR A 178 -9.79 -16.43 13.93
CA THR A 178 -9.47 -15.81 15.22
C THR A 178 -8.15 -15.07 15.09
N SER A 179 -8.13 -13.79 15.47
CA SER A 179 -6.92 -12.99 15.42
C SER A 179 -5.84 -13.59 16.31
N TRP A 180 -4.59 -13.26 16.04
CA TRP A 180 -3.55 -13.46 17.06
C TRP A 180 -3.73 -12.47 18.20
N LEU A 181 -3.12 -12.77 19.34
CA LEU A 181 -3.15 -11.93 20.54
C LEU A 181 -2.32 -10.66 20.34
N SER A 182 -1.20 -10.78 19.63
CA SER A 182 -0.37 -9.71 19.13
C SER A 182 0.48 -10.20 17.95
N ASP A 183 1.20 -9.30 17.28
CA ASP A 183 2.11 -9.65 16.20
C ASP A 183 3.26 -10.59 16.64
N TYR A 184 3.52 -10.68 17.94
CA TYR A 184 4.58 -11.51 18.51
C TYR A 184 4.06 -12.80 19.16
N VAL A 185 2.75 -12.91 19.39
CA VAL A 185 2.13 -14.01 20.13
C VAL A 185 0.94 -14.56 19.35
N ALA A 186 1.16 -15.69 18.67
CA ALA A 186 0.15 -16.36 17.84
C ALA A 186 -1.01 -16.98 18.62
N ALA A 187 -1.01 -16.90 19.96
CA ALA A 187 -2.13 -17.34 20.78
C ALA A 187 -3.42 -16.60 20.39
N SER A 188 -4.56 -17.20 20.71
CA SER A 188 -5.86 -16.66 20.32
C SER A 188 -6.09 -15.27 20.91
N GLY A 189 -6.36 -14.31 20.03
CA GLY A 189 -6.56 -12.91 20.36
C GLY A 189 -7.99 -12.54 20.74
N ALA A 190 -8.28 -11.24 20.73
CA ALA A 190 -9.57 -10.71 21.16
C ALA A 190 -10.66 -10.78 20.08
N PHE A 191 -10.28 -10.95 18.81
CA PHE A 191 -11.21 -10.81 17.68
C PHE A 191 -11.46 -12.13 16.96
N THR A 192 -12.71 -12.34 16.56
CA THR A 192 -13.15 -13.48 15.74
C THR A 192 -13.97 -12.97 14.56
N LEU A 193 -13.63 -13.38 13.35
CA LEU A 193 -14.40 -13.09 12.13
C LEU A 193 -15.23 -14.32 11.76
N SER A 194 -16.53 -14.11 11.59
CA SER A 194 -17.48 -15.14 11.21
C SER A 194 -18.38 -14.67 10.07
N TRP A 195 -18.92 -15.63 9.32
CA TRP A 195 -19.99 -15.40 8.35
C TRP A 195 -21.36 -15.61 9.01
N GLU A 196 -22.18 -14.56 9.03
CA GLU A 196 -23.55 -14.59 9.55
C GLU A 196 -24.57 -14.63 8.40
N PRO A 197 -25.19 -15.79 8.13
CA PRO A 197 -26.18 -15.92 7.07
C PRO A 197 -27.50 -15.21 7.45
N SER A 198 -28.16 -14.68 6.43
CA SER A 198 -29.51 -14.10 6.46
C SER A 198 -30.46 -14.90 5.55
N GLN A 199 -31.71 -14.46 5.39
CA GLN A 199 -32.69 -15.23 4.60
C GLN A 199 -32.33 -15.38 3.12
N GLU A 200 -31.64 -14.41 2.51
CA GLU A 200 -31.32 -14.40 1.07
C GLU A 200 -29.82 -14.19 0.78
N SER A 201 -29.00 -13.90 1.79
CA SER A 201 -27.56 -13.63 1.66
C SER A 201 -26.87 -13.80 3.02
N GLY A 202 -25.89 -12.97 3.38
CA GLY A 202 -25.32 -12.86 4.72
C GLY A 202 -24.36 -11.69 4.82
N GLN A 203 -23.66 -11.61 5.95
CA GLN A 203 -22.68 -10.56 6.23
C GLN A 203 -21.50 -11.13 7.00
N LEU A 204 -20.34 -10.50 6.84
CA LEU A 204 -19.18 -10.72 7.69
C LEU A 204 -19.40 -9.98 9.02
N VAL A 205 -19.14 -10.65 10.13
CA VAL A 205 -19.23 -10.06 11.47
C VAL A 205 -17.94 -10.32 12.22
N ILE A 206 -17.33 -9.25 12.73
CA ILE A 206 -16.22 -9.30 13.66
C ILE A 206 -16.79 -9.22 15.07
N TYR A 207 -16.49 -10.22 15.87
CA TYR A 207 -16.77 -10.27 17.29
C TYR A 207 -15.51 -9.90 18.08
N ARG A 208 -15.65 -9.09 19.12
CA ARG A 208 -14.61 -8.82 20.11
C ARG A 208 -15.02 -9.45 21.43
N ARG A 209 -14.25 -10.42 21.92
CA ARG A 209 -14.54 -11.17 23.17
C ARG A 209 -16.00 -11.70 23.22
N GLY A 210 -16.55 -12.09 22.07
CA GLY A 210 -17.91 -12.64 21.92
C GLY A 210 -19.01 -11.61 21.62
N GLU A 211 -18.73 -10.31 21.71
CA GLU A 211 -19.69 -9.25 21.41
C GLU A 211 -19.50 -8.71 19.99
N VAL A 212 -20.59 -8.31 19.32
CA VAL A 212 -20.51 -7.75 17.96
C VAL A 212 -19.71 -6.45 17.99
N TYR A 213 -18.61 -6.41 17.24
CA TYR A 213 -17.72 -5.26 17.14
C TYR A 213 -17.94 -4.49 15.84
N TRP A 214 -18.08 -5.22 14.73
CA TRP A 214 -18.23 -4.66 13.39
C TRP A 214 -18.96 -5.64 12.46
N ASN A 215 -19.68 -5.12 11.46
CA ASN A 215 -20.30 -5.90 10.40
C ASN A 215 -20.09 -5.28 9.00
N SER A 216 -20.00 -6.12 7.97
CA SER A 216 -19.83 -5.66 6.57
C SER A 216 -21.09 -5.10 5.93
N GLY A 217 -22.24 -5.23 6.59
CA GLY A 217 -23.54 -5.19 5.94
C GLY A 217 -23.75 -6.38 4.99
N LEU A 218 -24.96 -6.50 4.46
CA LEU A 218 -25.35 -7.62 3.61
C LEU A 218 -24.56 -7.66 2.29
N LEU A 219 -24.21 -8.86 1.85
CA LEU A 219 -23.65 -9.13 0.54
C LEU A 219 -24.76 -9.07 -0.53
N ILE A 220 -24.70 -8.13 -1.45
CA ILE A 220 -25.67 -7.97 -2.55
C ILE A 220 -24.87 -7.74 -3.83
N ASP A 221 -25.13 -8.52 -4.89
CA ASP A 221 -24.45 -8.40 -6.19
C ASP A 221 -22.92 -8.39 -6.11
N GLN A 222 -22.33 -9.39 -5.43
CA GLN A 222 -20.86 -9.50 -5.18
C GLN A 222 -20.28 -8.36 -4.34
N LYS A 223 -21.12 -7.53 -3.71
CA LYS A 223 -20.69 -6.32 -3.01
C LYS A 223 -21.21 -6.27 -1.59
N PHE A 224 -20.34 -5.89 -0.67
CA PHE A 224 -20.70 -5.66 0.73
C PHE A 224 -20.97 -4.17 0.97
N HIS A 225 -22.07 -3.84 1.64
CA HIS A 225 -22.48 -2.45 1.87
C HIS A 225 -21.36 -1.59 2.50
N PHE A 226 -20.68 -2.09 3.54
CA PHE A 226 -19.64 -1.36 4.27
C PHE A 226 -18.21 -1.74 3.87
N LEU A 227 -18.01 -2.46 2.75
CA LEU A 227 -16.67 -2.78 2.23
C LEU A 227 -16.50 -2.28 0.76
N PRO A 228 -16.52 -0.96 0.52
CA PRO A 228 -16.38 -0.40 -0.82
C PRO A 228 -15.04 -0.74 -1.50
N GLN A 229 -14.01 -1.09 -0.72
CA GLN A 229 -12.69 -1.48 -1.21
C GLN A 229 -12.70 -2.82 -1.95
N LEU A 230 -13.43 -3.82 -1.43
CA LEU A 230 -13.66 -5.09 -2.14
C LEU A 230 -14.58 -4.91 -3.36
N ASN A 231 -15.45 -3.90 -3.33
CA ASN A 231 -16.43 -3.63 -4.37
C ASN A 231 -15.87 -2.86 -5.59
N ALA A 232 -14.61 -2.45 -5.53
CA ALA A 232 -13.97 -1.66 -6.56
C ALA A 232 -13.32 -2.55 -7.63
N ASP A 233 -13.59 -2.26 -8.91
CA ASP A 233 -13.01 -2.97 -10.07
C ASP A 233 -11.48 -2.81 -10.18
N SER A 234 -10.88 -1.99 -9.31
CA SER A 234 -9.45 -1.68 -9.23
C SER A 234 -8.66 -2.51 -8.21
N SER A 235 -9.28 -3.47 -7.51
CA SER A 235 -8.51 -4.37 -6.63
C SER A 235 -7.56 -5.25 -7.45
N SER A 236 -6.27 -5.30 -7.08
CA SER A 236 -5.23 -6.08 -7.77
C SER A 236 -5.55 -7.59 -7.81
N TYR A 237 -6.39 -8.06 -6.89
CA TYR A 237 -6.77 -9.46 -6.74
C TYR A 237 -8.04 -9.87 -7.51
N ARG A 238 -8.91 -8.90 -7.87
CA ARG A 238 -10.23 -9.14 -8.50
C ARG A 238 -10.99 -10.29 -7.82
N TYR A 239 -11.25 -10.16 -6.52
CA TYR A 239 -11.90 -11.20 -5.73
C TYR A 239 -13.29 -11.54 -6.29
N THR A 240 -13.53 -12.84 -6.50
CA THR A 240 -14.86 -13.37 -6.83
C THR A 240 -15.39 -14.10 -5.61
N ILE A 241 -16.43 -13.57 -4.98
CA ILE A 241 -16.98 -14.11 -3.73
C ILE A 241 -18.07 -15.12 -4.07
N SER A 242 -17.94 -16.33 -3.57
CA SER A 242 -18.96 -17.37 -3.72
C SER A 242 -19.63 -17.62 -2.39
N TYR A 243 -20.96 -17.55 -2.37
CA TYR A 243 -21.77 -17.92 -1.22
C TYR A 243 -22.49 -19.24 -1.48
N VAL A 244 -22.32 -20.19 -0.58
CA VAL A 244 -22.97 -21.49 -0.62
C VAL A 244 -23.87 -21.62 0.60
N SER A 245 -25.13 -22.00 0.39
CA SER A 245 -26.07 -22.31 1.46
C SER A 245 -26.99 -23.46 1.06
N ASN A 246 -26.74 -24.63 1.66
CA ASN A 246 -27.53 -25.84 1.45
C ASN A 246 -27.86 -26.48 2.82
N ASN A 247 -28.33 -27.73 2.83
CA ASN A 247 -28.72 -28.45 4.05
C ASN A 247 -27.52 -28.93 4.87
N ASP A 248 -26.35 -29.08 4.23
CA ASP A 248 -25.14 -29.64 4.83
C ASP A 248 -24.20 -28.54 5.34
N GLU A 249 -24.13 -27.41 4.63
CA GLU A 249 -23.19 -26.33 4.91
C GLU A 249 -23.66 -24.95 4.44
N ARG A 250 -23.19 -23.92 5.14
CA ARG A 250 -23.43 -22.51 4.82
C ARG A 250 -22.14 -21.72 5.00
N PHE A 251 -21.53 -21.27 3.92
CA PHE A 251 -20.24 -20.60 3.98
C PHE A 251 -20.03 -19.64 2.83
N ILE A 252 -19.05 -18.75 2.99
CA ILE A 252 -18.46 -18.01 1.88
C ILE A 252 -17.05 -18.52 1.61
N THR A 253 -16.65 -18.40 0.36
CA THR A 253 -15.28 -18.57 -0.10
C THR A 253 -15.00 -17.51 -1.17
N PHE A 254 -13.73 -17.27 -1.46
CA PHE A 254 -13.36 -16.38 -2.55
C PHE A 254 -12.36 -17.05 -3.48
N ASP A 255 -12.36 -16.58 -4.71
CA ASP A 255 -11.33 -16.87 -5.71
C ASP A 255 -10.67 -15.55 -6.16
N ALA A 256 -9.45 -15.62 -6.69
CA ALA A 256 -8.67 -14.46 -7.10
C ALA A 256 -7.72 -14.80 -8.26
N ALA A 257 -7.33 -13.80 -9.05
CA ALA A 257 -6.45 -14.00 -10.20
C ALA A 257 -5.06 -14.52 -9.76
N HIS A 258 -4.53 -15.52 -10.49
CA HIS A 258 -3.43 -16.41 -10.09
C HIS A 258 -2.06 -15.77 -9.74
N GLU A 259 -1.83 -14.47 -9.95
CA GLU A 259 -0.48 -13.89 -9.90
C GLU A 259 -0.08 -13.19 -8.58
N ASN A 260 -0.97 -13.02 -7.59
CA ASN A 260 -0.74 -12.05 -6.49
C ASN A 260 -0.68 -12.58 -5.03
N LEU A 261 -0.64 -13.90 -4.75
CA LEU A 261 -0.71 -14.47 -3.37
C LEU A 261 -1.96 -14.00 -2.56
N PRO A 262 -3.18 -14.28 -3.04
CA PRO A 262 -4.42 -13.80 -2.41
C PRO A 262 -4.67 -14.43 -1.03
N MET A 263 -4.94 -13.60 -0.03
CA MET A 263 -5.38 -14.02 1.31
C MET A 263 -6.20 -12.91 1.99
N TRP A 264 -7.06 -13.26 2.95
CA TRP A 264 -7.63 -12.32 3.92
C TRP A 264 -7.11 -12.66 5.32
N PHE A 265 -6.58 -11.67 6.02
CA PHE A 265 -5.89 -11.79 7.31
C PHE A 265 -6.59 -10.94 8.36
N LEU A 266 -6.97 -11.55 9.49
CA LEU A 266 -7.53 -10.85 10.65
C LEU A 266 -6.40 -10.51 11.65
N ASN A 267 -6.07 -9.22 11.77
CA ASN A 267 -4.99 -8.77 12.65
C ASN A 267 -5.44 -8.60 14.13
N PRO A 268 -4.49 -8.47 15.08
CA PRO A 268 -4.78 -8.28 16.50
C PRO A 268 -5.61 -7.02 16.84
N GLU A 269 -5.66 -6.04 15.94
CA GLU A 269 -6.44 -4.80 16.07
C GLU A 269 -7.90 -4.94 15.62
N GLY A 270 -8.28 -6.10 15.06
CA GLY A 270 -9.65 -6.38 14.62
C GLY A 270 -9.94 -5.91 13.20
N GLN A 271 -8.93 -5.91 12.33
CA GLN A 271 -9.00 -5.46 10.95
C GLN A 271 -8.75 -6.64 9.99
N ILE A 272 -9.44 -6.61 8.85
CA ILE A 272 -9.24 -7.54 7.74
C ILE A 272 -8.28 -6.90 6.75
N ILE A 273 -7.17 -7.57 6.46
CA ILE A 273 -6.11 -7.13 5.56
C ILE A 273 -5.97 -8.15 4.43
N ASP A 274 -5.75 -7.70 3.21
CA ASP A 274 -5.52 -8.60 2.08
C ASP A 274 -4.04 -8.99 1.88
N GLY A 275 -3.76 -9.89 0.93
CA GLY A 275 -2.40 -10.33 0.58
C GLY A 275 -1.48 -9.21 0.06
N GLY A 276 -2.03 -8.06 -0.34
CA GLY A 276 -1.30 -6.87 -0.77
C GLY A 276 -1.11 -5.84 0.35
N ASN A 277 -1.42 -6.21 1.60
CA ASN A 277 -1.42 -5.32 2.76
C ASN A 277 -2.41 -4.14 2.61
N MET A 278 -3.54 -4.36 1.92
CA MET A 278 -4.65 -3.42 1.83
C MET A 278 -5.68 -3.72 2.92
N PHE A 279 -6.11 -2.71 3.68
CA PHE A 279 -7.19 -2.86 4.64
C PHE A 279 -8.53 -3.02 3.91
N ILE A 280 -9.15 -4.18 4.11
CA ILE A 280 -10.49 -4.49 3.62
C ILE A 280 -11.53 -3.86 4.55
N SER A 281 -11.38 -4.00 5.88
CA SER A 281 -12.28 -3.41 6.90
C SER A 281 -11.79 -2.03 7.39
N PRO A 282 -12.57 -1.29 8.20
CA PRO A 282 -12.17 0.03 8.71
C PRO A 282 -10.84 0.03 9.48
N ILE A 283 -10.08 1.12 9.33
CA ILE A 283 -8.71 1.31 9.85
C ILE A 283 -8.70 1.80 11.31
N ASP A 284 -9.81 2.36 11.79
CA ASP A 284 -9.92 2.88 13.15
C ASP A 284 -10.70 1.93 14.05
N PHE A 285 -10.43 1.99 15.35
CA PHE A 285 -11.25 1.26 16.32
C PHE A 285 -12.72 1.69 16.25
N CYS A 286 -13.64 0.77 16.54
CA CYS A 286 -15.05 1.09 16.75
C CYS A 286 -15.26 1.75 18.12
N TYR A 287 -15.62 3.05 18.11
CA TYR A 287 -15.84 3.86 19.32
C TYR A 287 -17.31 3.96 19.75
N GLY A 288 -18.23 3.37 18.97
CA GLY A 288 -19.66 3.28 19.29
C GLY A 288 -20.55 4.35 18.66
N TYR A 289 -19.98 5.38 18.01
CA TYR A 289 -20.75 6.44 17.33
C TYR A 289 -20.69 6.37 15.79
N GLN A 290 -19.83 5.52 15.23
CA GLN A 290 -19.62 5.39 13.79
C GLN A 290 -20.58 4.37 13.15
N SER A 291 -21.84 4.74 12.93
CA SER A 291 -22.81 3.85 12.26
C SER A 291 -22.50 3.63 10.78
N ASP A 292 -21.87 4.59 10.11
CA ASP A 292 -21.81 4.65 8.65
C ASP A 292 -20.73 3.75 8.03
N ASN A 293 -19.89 3.14 8.87
CA ASN A 293 -18.79 2.26 8.47
C ASN A 293 -18.94 0.81 8.99
N GLY A 294 -20.12 0.43 9.50
CA GLY A 294 -20.39 -0.94 9.97
C GLY A 294 -19.99 -1.26 11.43
N CYS A 295 -19.47 -0.31 12.19
CA CYS A 295 -19.19 -0.51 13.61
C CYS A 295 -20.47 -0.75 14.41
N ALA A 296 -20.40 -1.65 15.40
CA ALA A 296 -21.52 -1.89 16.30
C ALA A 296 -21.79 -0.66 17.16
N ASN A 297 -23.07 -0.31 17.31
CA ASN A 297 -23.48 0.76 18.21
C ASN A 297 -23.21 0.32 19.66
N SER A 298 -22.38 1.07 20.37
CA SER A 298 -22.10 0.87 21.79
C SER A 298 -22.35 2.15 22.57
N LEU A 299 -22.63 2.03 23.86
CA LEU A 299 -22.88 3.18 24.73
C LEU A 299 -21.57 3.98 24.90
N VAL A 300 -21.50 5.14 24.26
CA VAL A 300 -20.38 6.07 24.41
C VAL A 300 -20.39 6.62 25.85
N PRO A 301 -19.28 6.53 26.61
CA PRO A 301 -19.21 7.09 27.95
C PRO A 301 -19.49 8.60 27.96
N ASN A 302 -20.22 9.09 28.96
CA ASN A 302 -20.62 10.51 29.06
C ASN A 302 -19.45 11.53 29.01
N CYS A 303 -18.23 11.09 29.27
CA CYS A 303 -17.00 11.89 29.25
C CYS A 303 -16.25 11.85 27.91
N ARG A 304 -16.84 11.23 26.88
CA ARG A 304 -16.29 11.13 25.52
C ARG A 304 -17.23 11.82 24.55
N GLY A 305 -16.68 12.63 23.67
CA GLY A 305 -17.40 13.30 22.59
C GLY A 305 -17.47 12.47 21.31
N HIS A 306 -18.40 12.83 20.42
CA HIS A 306 -18.59 12.22 19.09
C HIS A 306 -17.40 12.39 18.11
N ASN A 307 -16.33 13.05 18.54
CA ASN A 307 -15.11 13.27 17.76
C ASN A 307 -13.84 12.89 18.54
N ASP A 308 -13.99 12.32 19.74
CA ASP A 308 -12.86 11.82 20.49
C ASP A 308 -12.37 10.52 19.83
N ARG A 309 -11.05 10.36 19.79
CA ARG A 309 -10.40 9.16 19.24
C ARG A 309 -9.02 9.00 19.86
N PHE A 310 -8.42 7.83 19.67
CA PHE A 310 -7.00 7.64 19.95
C PHE A 310 -6.20 7.81 18.66
N GLU A 311 -5.05 8.48 18.76
CA GLU A 311 -4.08 8.55 17.70
C GLU A 311 -2.78 7.92 18.18
N GLN A 312 -2.22 7.04 17.37
CA GLN A 312 -0.91 6.45 17.61
C GLN A 312 0.16 7.55 17.45
N ARG A 313 0.97 7.77 18.49
CA ARG A 313 2.02 8.78 18.54
C ARG A 313 3.24 8.27 19.29
N ARG A 314 4.44 8.72 18.89
CA ARG A 314 5.71 8.44 19.59
C ARG A 314 6.06 9.53 20.58
N GLY A 315 6.24 9.13 21.84
CA GLY A 315 6.55 10.09 22.91
C GLY A 315 6.35 9.52 24.30
N TYR A 316 6.23 10.39 25.29
CA TYR A 316 5.97 10.00 26.67
C TYR A 316 5.09 11.03 27.37
N PHE A 317 4.43 10.59 28.44
CA PHE A 317 3.73 11.46 29.37
C PHE A 317 4.68 11.93 30.47
N VAL A 318 4.69 13.24 30.73
CA VAL A 318 5.53 13.85 31.78
C VAL A 318 4.90 13.60 33.15
N GLY A 319 5.63 12.90 34.00
CA GLY A 319 5.24 12.59 35.38
C GLY A 319 4.77 11.14 35.56
N ASN A 320 5.07 10.58 36.74
CA ASN A 320 4.78 9.16 37.05
C ASN A 320 3.48 8.96 37.85
N SER A 321 2.81 10.03 38.30
CA SER A 321 1.69 9.97 39.24
C SER A 321 0.36 9.46 38.65
N GLY A 322 0.32 9.10 37.38
CA GLY A 322 -0.89 8.67 36.67
C GLY A 322 -0.73 7.45 35.76
N ARG A 323 0.38 6.70 35.89
CA ARG A 323 0.68 5.53 35.06
C ARG A 323 0.33 4.23 35.79
N SER A 324 -0.47 3.37 35.18
CA SER A 324 -0.82 2.04 35.71
C SER A 324 -0.35 0.93 34.78
N TYR A 325 0.12 -0.18 35.36
CA TYR A 325 0.61 -1.37 34.67
C TYR A 325 -0.29 -2.56 34.99
N ASP A 326 -0.61 -3.37 33.99
CA ASP A 326 -1.27 -4.67 34.13
C ASP A 326 -0.54 -5.69 33.25
N ASP A 327 0.25 -6.55 33.88
CA ASP A 327 1.10 -7.54 33.20
C ASP A 327 0.35 -8.84 32.84
N ASN A 328 -0.98 -8.84 32.90
CA ASN A 328 -1.76 -9.98 32.49
C ASN A 328 -1.57 -10.27 30.99
N SER A 329 -0.87 -11.37 30.71
CA SER A 329 -0.51 -11.80 29.35
C SER A 329 -1.69 -12.24 28.50
N SER A 330 -2.91 -12.31 29.04
CA SER A 330 -4.14 -12.56 28.27
C SER A 330 -4.75 -11.30 27.66
N LEU A 331 -4.22 -10.12 27.98
CA LEU A 331 -4.72 -8.84 27.48
C LEU A 331 -4.04 -8.45 26.17
N SER A 332 -4.87 -8.07 25.19
CA SER A 332 -4.49 -7.50 23.89
C SER A 332 -4.55 -5.98 23.89
N LEU A 333 -4.03 -5.35 22.82
CA LEU A 333 -4.09 -3.90 22.65
C LEU A 333 -5.53 -3.36 22.65
N SER A 334 -6.45 -4.14 22.07
CA SER A 334 -7.87 -3.84 22.05
C SER A 334 -8.51 -3.86 23.45
N ASP A 335 -8.03 -4.71 24.36
CA ASP A 335 -8.46 -4.72 25.77
C ASP A 335 -7.99 -3.45 26.50
N CYS A 336 -6.77 -2.99 26.22
CA CYS A 336 -6.24 -1.75 26.77
C CYS A 336 -6.99 -0.52 26.24
N MET A 337 -7.36 -0.54 24.95
CA MET A 337 -8.19 0.48 24.32
C MET A 337 -9.52 0.63 25.06
N GLU A 338 -10.28 -0.44 25.21
CA GLU A 338 -11.62 -0.38 25.82
C GLU A 338 -11.55 0.11 27.28
N ARG A 339 -10.56 -0.36 28.04
CA ARG A 339 -10.33 0.11 29.42
C ARG A 339 -10.04 1.60 29.47
N CYS A 340 -9.22 2.11 28.54
CA CYS A 340 -8.91 3.54 28.46
C CYS A 340 -10.10 4.36 27.94
N TRP A 341 -10.87 3.85 26.98
CA TRP A 341 -12.05 4.52 26.43
C TRP A 341 -13.12 4.74 27.50
N ASN A 342 -13.39 3.70 28.31
CA ASN A 342 -14.36 3.73 29.40
C ASN A 342 -13.86 4.47 30.65
N ASN A 343 -12.55 4.69 30.79
CA ASN A 343 -12.00 5.46 31.91
C ASN A 343 -11.86 6.94 31.55
N CYS A 344 -12.73 7.78 32.09
CA CYS A 344 -12.77 9.21 31.79
C CYS A 344 -11.48 10.00 32.05
N THR A 345 -10.64 9.53 32.99
CA THR A 345 -9.37 10.17 33.30
C THR A 345 -8.23 9.71 32.38
N CYS A 346 -8.46 8.67 31.57
CA CYS A 346 -7.44 8.15 30.66
C CYS A 346 -7.05 9.17 29.58
N LEU A 347 -5.76 9.24 29.32
CA LEU A 347 -5.11 10.09 28.32
C LEU A 347 -4.45 9.26 27.21
N GLY A 348 -4.12 7.99 27.47
CA GLY A 348 -3.57 7.09 26.45
C GLY A 348 -3.18 5.73 26.99
N PHE A 349 -2.87 4.80 26.08
CA PHE A 349 -2.54 3.41 26.41
C PHE A 349 -1.59 2.76 25.40
N THR A 350 -1.00 1.62 25.77
CA THR A 350 -0.18 0.75 24.92
C THR A 350 0.01 -0.62 25.60
N ASN A 351 0.68 -1.57 24.96
CA ASN A 351 0.99 -2.88 25.53
C ASN A 351 2.37 -2.91 26.19
N ASN A 352 2.69 -4.01 26.88
CA ASN A 352 4.05 -4.25 27.33
C ASN A 352 4.98 -4.60 26.14
N SER A 353 6.29 -4.62 26.38
CA SER A 353 7.31 -4.92 25.36
C SER A 353 7.19 -6.30 24.71
N ASN A 354 6.51 -7.25 25.36
CA ASN A 354 6.22 -8.58 24.83
C ASN A 354 4.92 -8.62 23.98
N GLY A 355 4.28 -7.47 23.74
CA GLY A 355 3.05 -7.35 22.98
C GLY A 355 1.76 -7.69 23.73
N THR A 356 1.82 -8.03 25.02
CA THR A 356 0.65 -8.39 25.86
C THR A 356 0.58 -7.52 27.12
N GLY A 357 -0.54 -7.52 27.84
CA GLY A 357 -0.72 -6.65 29.01
C GLY A 357 -1.00 -5.19 28.63
N CYS A 358 -1.24 -4.34 29.62
CA CYS A 358 -1.62 -2.94 29.40
C CYS A 358 -0.80 -1.95 30.22
N ILE A 359 -0.41 -0.87 29.57
CA ILE A 359 0.12 0.34 30.20
C ILE A 359 -0.86 1.47 29.90
N ILE A 360 -1.43 2.08 30.93
CA ILE A 360 -2.45 3.13 30.80
C ILE A 360 -1.99 4.38 31.55
N TRP A 361 -2.13 5.54 30.91
CA TRP A 361 -1.86 6.84 31.50
C TRP A 361 -3.17 7.58 31.75
N SER A 362 -3.35 8.09 32.95
CA SER A 362 -4.56 8.77 33.42
C SER A 362 -4.23 10.02 34.24
N GLY A 363 -5.16 10.96 34.31
CA GLY A 363 -5.06 12.16 35.13
C GLY A 363 -4.80 13.42 34.31
N ASN A 364 -3.82 14.23 34.75
CA ASN A 364 -3.48 15.50 34.12
C ASN A 364 -1.97 15.51 33.77
N LEU A 365 -1.60 14.63 32.84
CA LEU A 365 -0.23 14.49 32.36
C LEU A 365 -0.08 15.22 31.02
N GLU A 366 1.04 15.90 30.85
CA GLU A 366 1.40 16.51 29.58
C GLU A 366 2.05 15.45 28.68
N TYR A 367 1.52 15.26 27.48
CA TYR A 367 2.18 14.44 26.46
C TYR A 367 3.25 15.27 25.76
N ARG A 368 4.47 14.75 25.63
CA ARG A 368 5.54 15.37 24.85
C ARG A 368 5.94 14.47 23.70
N GLU A 369 5.85 15.04 22.49
CA GLU A 369 6.44 14.48 21.28
C GLU A 369 7.95 14.67 21.37
N ASP A 370 8.70 13.58 21.26
CA ASP A 370 10.15 13.55 21.38
C ASP A 370 10.70 12.37 20.58
N ASN A 371 11.99 12.45 20.23
CA ASN A 371 12.83 11.62 19.36
C ASN A 371 12.39 10.16 19.10
N PRO A 372 12.81 9.54 17.96
CA PRO A 372 12.19 8.33 17.42
C PRO A 372 12.34 7.05 18.26
N ASN A 373 13.18 7.06 19.31
CA ASN A 373 13.42 5.94 20.22
C ASN A 373 12.35 5.77 21.32
N ASN A 374 11.33 6.64 21.38
CA ASN A 374 10.27 6.54 22.38
C ASN A 374 9.20 5.51 22.03
N MET A 375 8.54 4.99 23.06
CA MET A 375 7.45 4.03 23.00
C MET A 375 6.28 4.57 22.16
N ILE A 376 5.66 3.71 21.34
CA ILE A 376 4.42 4.04 20.65
C ILE A 376 3.25 4.00 21.64
N ILE A 377 2.50 5.09 21.71
CA ILE A 377 1.37 5.26 22.62
C ILE A 377 0.14 5.69 21.83
N ASN A 378 -1.00 5.09 22.11
CA ASN A 378 -2.30 5.53 21.62
C ASN A 378 -2.80 6.67 22.52
N VAL A 379 -2.70 7.92 22.05
CA VAL A 379 -3.01 9.14 22.81
C VAL A 379 -4.41 9.65 22.48
N LEU A 380 -5.19 10.02 23.50
CA LEU A 380 -6.54 10.55 23.36
C LEU A 380 -6.50 11.95 22.77
N VAL A 381 -7.18 12.13 21.64
CA VAL A 381 -7.38 13.42 20.98
C VAL A 381 -8.84 13.82 21.13
N ARG A 382 -9.09 14.99 21.73
CA ARG A 382 -10.45 15.50 21.97
C ARG A 382 -10.96 16.37 20.82
N GLY A 383 -12.23 16.19 20.47
CA GLY A 383 -12.84 16.81 19.28
C GLY A 383 -13.02 18.33 19.27
N ASN A 384 -12.73 19.05 20.37
CA ASN A 384 -13.01 20.49 20.53
C ASN A 384 -11.78 21.42 20.41
N SER A 385 -10.66 20.97 19.85
CA SER A 385 -9.53 21.88 19.56
C SER A 385 -9.82 22.74 18.32
N PRO A 386 -9.93 24.09 18.43
CA PRO A 386 -10.23 24.98 17.31
C PRO A 386 -8.96 25.33 16.51
N LYS A 387 -8.16 24.32 16.17
CA LYS A 387 -7.06 24.35 15.18
C LYS A 387 -6.91 22.99 14.49
N GLY A 388 -8.02 22.28 14.30
CA GLY A 388 -8.08 21.16 13.37
C GLY A 388 -8.23 21.74 11.97
N ASN A 389 -7.10 21.95 11.29
CA ASN A 389 -7.12 22.22 9.85
C ASN A 389 -8.05 21.20 9.18
N LYS A 390 -8.92 21.65 8.29
CA LYS A 390 -9.82 20.80 7.51
C LYS A 390 -9.00 19.99 6.48
N TRP A 391 -8.22 19.02 6.95
CA TRP A 391 -7.28 18.19 6.16
C TRP A 391 -7.90 16.91 5.59
N TRP A 392 -9.19 16.66 5.83
CA TRP A 392 -9.87 15.41 5.43
C TRP A 392 -10.30 15.34 3.95
N MET A 393 -9.93 16.31 3.10
CA MET A 393 -10.29 16.29 1.67
C MET A 393 -9.24 15.66 0.73
N CYS A 394 -8.10 15.19 1.24
CA CYS A 394 -7.15 14.34 0.47
C CYS A 394 -7.39 12.82 0.62
N ARG A 395 -8.52 12.39 1.17
CA ARG A 395 -8.74 11.00 1.57
C ARG A 395 -9.51 10.22 0.49
N ARG A 396 -8.83 9.85 -0.60
CA ARG A 396 -9.28 8.72 -1.45
C ARG A 396 -8.23 7.95 -2.26
N GLU A 397 -6.95 8.33 -2.27
CA GLU A 397 -5.92 7.58 -3.02
C GLU A 397 -4.56 7.46 -2.31
N GLY A 398 -4.46 7.72 -1.00
CA GLY A 398 -3.15 7.79 -0.30
C GLY A 398 -3.06 7.12 1.08
N GLU A 399 -4.04 6.32 1.50
CA GLU A 399 -4.06 5.72 2.85
C GLU A 399 -3.42 4.33 2.94
N GLN A 400 -2.15 4.23 2.57
CA GLN A 400 -1.38 2.98 2.78
C GLN A 400 -0.05 3.18 3.51
N LYS A 401 0.35 4.40 3.90
CA LYS A 401 1.75 4.66 4.30
C LYS A 401 1.99 5.39 5.62
N LYS A 402 0.96 5.54 6.47
CA LYS A 402 1.18 6.06 7.83
C LYS A 402 1.78 5.01 8.79
N LEU A 403 1.64 3.71 8.50
CA LEU A 403 2.17 2.62 9.34
C LEU A 403 3.66 2.33 9.14
N LEU A 404 4.25 2.68 7.98
CA LEU A 404 5.63 2.31 7.65
C LEU A 404 6.67 3.24 8.28
N HIS A 405 6.28 4.49 8.55
CA HIS A 405 7.14 5.51 9.15
C HIS A 405 7.40 5.26 10.66
N GLU A 406 6.58 4.43 11.31
CA GLU A 406 6.81 4.12 12.73
C GLU A 406 7.76 2.94 12.95
N LEU A 407 8.09 2.06 11.99
CA LEU A 407 8.88 0.86 12.30
C LEU A 407 10.41 1.00 12.14
N THR A 408 10.92 2.02 11.45
CA THR A 408 12.34 2.06 11.02
C THR A 408 13.23 3.04 11.78
N ALA A 409 12.69 3.83 12.71
CA ALA A 409 13.44 4.91 13.36
C ALA A 409 14.16 4.48 14.67
N SER A 410 14.52 3.20 14.82
CA SER A 410 15.35 2.74 15.95
C SER A 410 16.82 2.69 15.54
N ASP A 411 17.51 3.81 15.72
CA ASP A 411 18.96 3.86 15.71
C ASP A 411 19.52 3.14 16.95
N SER A 412 19.86 1.87 16.81
CA SER A 412 20.81 1.24 17.73
C SER A 412 21.90 0.52 16.95
N PHE A 413 23.00 1.20 16.59
CA PHE A 413 24.32 0.57 16.51
C PHE A 413 25.41 1.65 16.46
N ASN A 414 25.58 2.39 17.55
CA ASN A 414 26.81 3.13 17.82
C ASN A 414 27.12 3.07 19.32
N ASN A 415 27.68 1.95 19.77
CA ASN A 415 28.73 1.98 20.78
C ASN A 415 29.51 0.67 20.84
N VAL A 416 30.82 0.83 20.77
CA VAL A 416 31.86 -0.19 20.84
C VAL A 416 31.96 -0.70 22.28
N ASN A 417 31.92 -2.02 22.47
CA ASN A 417 32.74 -2.77 23.43
C ASN A 417 32.67 -4.27 23.09
N GLU A 418 33.84 -4.90 22.99
CA GLU A 418 34.01 -6.36 22.84
C GLU A 418 33.30 -7.10 23.99
N ILE A 419 32.43 -8.05 23.66
CA ILE A 419 31.96 -9.06 24.61
C ILE A 419 32.47 -10.41 24.10
N GLU A 420 33.48 -10.92 24.80
CA GLU A 420 33.99 -12.29 24.62
C GLU A 420 32.98 -13.35 25.11
N ASN A 421 33.08 -14.52 24.47
CA ASN A 421 32.22 -15.70 24.55
C ASN A 421 31.85 -16.23 25.95
N GLY A 422 30.62 -16.73 26.06
CA GLY A 422 30.23 -17.79 27.00
C GLY A 422 29.52 -18.92 26.24
N GLY A 423 30.21 -20.05 26.06
CA GLY A 423 29.84 -21.10 25.10
C GLY A 423 28.59 -21.93 25.41
N ARG A 424 28.02 -22.48 24.34
CA ARG A 424 27.39 -23.82 24.24
C ARG A 424 27.29 -24.18 22.75
N GLU A 425 27.64 -25.43 22.45
CA GLU A 425 27.99 -25.96 21.14
C GLU A 425 26.81 -25.99 20.14
N GLY A 426 27.08 -25.58 18.89
CA GLY A 426 26.22 -25.84 17.73
C GLY A 426 26.19 -24.69 16.71
N HIS A 427 26.99 -24.83 15.63
CA HIS A 427 27.16 -23.93 14.47
C HIS A 427 28.26 -22.85 14.59
N ASP A 428 29.34 -23.09 13.86
CA ASP A 428 30.59 -22.32 13.78
C ASP A 428 30.43 -21.05 12.90
N LEU A 429 29.42 -20.21 13.17
CA LEU A 429 29.21 -18.94 12.47
C LEU A 429 30.10 -17.86 13.08
N LYS A 430 31.19 -17.54 12.38
CA LYS A 430 32.03 -16.38 12.72
C LYS A 430 31.34 -15.10 12.28
N ILE A 431 30.86 -14.33 13.25
CA ILE A 431 30.26 -13.01 13.03
C ILE A 431 31.40 -12.00 12.93
N PHE A 432 31.44 -11.23 11.85
CA PHE A 432 32.41 -10.14 11.65
C PHE A 432 31.69 -8.80 11.71
N SER A 433 32.26 -7.85 12.44
CA SER A 433 31.75 -6.48 12.43
C SER A 433 31.97 -5.83 11.06
N PHE A 434 31.08 -4.90 10.68
CA PHE A 434 31.26 -4.10 9.46
C PHE A 434 32.62 -3.40 9.44
N ALA A 435 33.07 -2.87 10.59
CA ALA A 435 34.40 -2.26 10.73
C ALA A 435 35.55 -3.25 10.42
N SER A 436 35.41 -4.53 10.81
CA SER A 436 36.38 -5.57 10.48
C SER A 436 36.41 -5.89 8.98
N ILE A 437 35.26 -5.83 8.31
CA ILE A 437 35.14 -6.07 6.86
C ILE A 437 35.68 -4.87 6.06
N VAL A 438 35.36 -3.64 6.48
CA VAL A 438 35.92 -2.39 5.93
C VAL A 438 37.45 -2.41 6.04
N ALA A 439 37.98 -2.72 7.22
CA ALA A 439 39.43 -2.84 7.42
C ALA A 439 40.04 -3.96 6.57
N ALA A 440 39.38 -5.12 6.50
CA ALA A 440 39.87 -6.26 5.72
C ALA A 440 39.89 -5.97 4.21
N THR A 441 38.92 -5.23 3.69
CA THR A 441 38.80 -4.88 2.26
C THR A 441 39.53 -3.59 1.88
N ASN A 442 40.22 -2.95 2.83
CA ASN A 442 40.82 -1.62 2.68
C ASN A 442 39.81 -0.61 2.16
N ASP A 443 38.71 -0.45 2.91
CA ASP A 443 37.59 0.43 2.61
C ASP A 443 36.97 0.18 1.23
N PHE A 444 36.76 -1.10 0.90
CA PHE A 444 36.22 -1.54 -0.40
C PHE A 444 36.97 -0.92 -1.60
N SER A 445 38.30 -0.79 -1.49
CA SER A 445 39.15 -0.28 -2.56
C SER A 445 38.96 -1.07 -3.87
N ASN A 446 38.99 -0.37 -5.00
CA ASN A 446 38.94 -1.00 -6.33
C ASN A 446 40.08 -2.00 -6.57
N GLU A 447 41.22 -1.85 -5.91
CA GLU A 447 42.35 -2.79 -5.98
C GLU A 447 42.00 -4.16 -5.37
N ASN A 448 40.97 -4.18 -4.53
CA ASN A 448 40.43 -5.36 -3.89
C ASN A 448 39.16 -5.88 -4.57
N LYS A 449 38.65 -5.23 -5.61
CA LYS A 449 37.45 -5.69 -6.33
C LYS A 449 37.79 -6.88 -7.23
N LEU A 450 37.07 -7.99 -7.04
CA LEU A 450 37.18 -9.21 -7.83
C LEU A 450 36.24 -9.21 -9.05
N GLY A 451 35.14 -8.47 -9.00
CA GLY A 451 34.17 -8.37 -10.09
C GLY A 451 32.88 -7.65 -9.68
N GLN A 452 31.93 -7.50 -10.61
CA GLN A 452 30.59 -6.97 -10.36
C GLN A 452 29.57 -7.64 -11.30
N GLY A 453 28.47 -8.12 -10.74
CA GLY A 453 27.34 -8.72 -11.49
C GLY A 453 25.99 -8.14 -11.06
N GLY A 454 24.88 -8.81 -11.41
CA GLY A 454 23.51 -8.39 -11.08
C GLY A 454 23.20 -8.28 -9.59
N PHE A 455 24.08 -8.79 -8.71
CA PHE A 455 23.98 -8.72 -7.26
C PHE A 455 25.04 -7.83 -6.61
N GLY A 456 25.75 -6.98 -7.40
CA GLY A 456 26.69 -5.99 -6.89
C GLY A 456 28.18 -6.37 -6.98
N PRO A 457 29.09 -5.49 -6.48
CA PRO A 457 30.54 -5.67 -6.53
C PRO A 457 31.07 -6.62 -5.43
N VAL A 458 32.00 -7.50 -5.79
CA VAL A 458 32.62 -8.47 -4.88
C VAL A 458 34.05 -8.05 -4.58
N TYR A 459 34.47 -8.06 -3.31
CA TYR A 459 35.80 -7.62 -2.86
C TYR A 459 36.57 -8.74 -2.14
N LYS A 460 37.89 -8.80 -2.35
CA LYS A 460 38.82 -9.59 -1.55
C LYS A 460 39.20 -8.80 -0.29
N GLY A 461 39.18 -9.44 0.87
CA GLY A 461 39.61 -8.82 2.12
C GLY A 461 40.49 -9.76 2.94
N ARG A 462 41.42 -9.20 3.72
CA ARG A 462 42.29 -9.95 4.64
C ARG A 462 41.97 -9.57 6.08
N LEU A 463 41.34 -10.48 6.81
CA LEU A 463 41.03 -10.31 8.23
C LEU A 463 42.30 -10.38 9.08
N ALA A 464 42.37 -9.56 10.13
CA ALA A 464 43.47 -9.55 11.09
C ALA A 464 43.38 -10.77 12.01
N GLY A 465 43.99 -11.88 11.59
CA GLY A 465 44.11 -13.11 12.37
C GLY A 465 43.63 -14.36 11.63
N GLY A 466 44.56 -15.09 11.01
CA GLY A 466 44.36 -16.48 10.58
C GLY A 466 44.50 -16.74 9.08
N SER A 467 45.41 -17.68 8.76
CA SER A 467 45.83 -18.14 7.44
C SER A 467 44.74 -18.88 6.66
N VAL A 468 44.62 -18.62 5.34
CA VAL A 468 43.75 -19.38 4.43
C VAL A 468 44.60 -20.31 3.56
N ASN A 469 44.31 -21.62 3.61
CA ASN A 469 44.93 -22.62 2.75
C ASN A 469 44.29 -22.60 1.34
N LEU A 470 45.11 -22.38 0.32
CA LEU A 470 44.77 -22.57 -1.10
C LEU A 470 44.57 -24.06 -1.37
N ILE A 471 43.35 -24.48 -1.76
CA ILE A 471 43.04 -25.54 -2.76
C ILE A 471 41.56 -25.35 -3.13
N SER A 472 41.25 -24.58 -4.19
CA SER A 472 40.03 -24.74 -5.02
C SER A 472 40.01 -23.77 -6.22
N PHE A 473 41.16 -23.46 -6.84
CA PHE A 473 41.24 -22.42 -7.89
C PHE A 473 41.44 -22.94 -9.32
N LEU A 474 41.33 -24.25 -9.55
CA LEU A 474 41.69 -24.84 -10.85
C LEU A 474 40.51 -25.40 -11.69
N ILE A 475 39.27 -25.35 -11.20
CA ILE A 475 38.11 -25.89 -11.95
C ILE A 475 37.26 -24.76 -12.60
N PHE A 476 37.30 -23.54 -12.06
CA PHE A 476 36.50 -22.41 -12.59
C PHE A 476 37.07 -21.77 -13.86
N ALA A 477 38.38 -21.91 -14.11
CA ALA A 477 39.04 -21.27 -15.26
C ALA A 477 38.69 -21.92 -16.62
N PHE A 478 38.13 -23.13 -16.62
CA PHE A 478 37.85 -23.87 -17.87
C PHE A 478 36.40 -23.70 -18.38
N LEU A 479 35.47 -23.23 -17.54
CA LEU A 479 34.06 -23.03 -17.92
C LEU A 479 33.77 -21.62 -18.49
N CYS A 480 34.68 -20.66 -18.32
CA CYS A 480 34.49 -19.30 -18.84
C CYS A 480 34.92 -19.11 -20.31
N ILE A 481 35.42 -20.13 -20.99
CA ILE A 481 35.97 -19.99 -22.36
C ILE A 481 35.01 -20.46 -23.47
N TRP A 482 33.86 -21.07 -23.13
CA TRP A 482 32.92 -21.62 -24.14
C TRP A 482 31.45 -21.23 -23.92
N GLY A 483 31.21 -20.04 -23.37
CA GLY A 483 29.88 -19.47 -23.19
C GLY A 483 29.78 -18.04 -23.71
N LEU A 484 29.96 -17.86 -25.02
CA LEU A 484 29.61 -16.63 -25.73
C LEU A 484 28.67 -17.01 -26.88
N ASP A 485 27.36 -16.91 -26.66
CA ASP A 485 26.53 -15.95 -27.40
C ASP A 485 25.12 -15.89 -26.81
N SER A 486 24.90 -14.87 -25.99
CA SER A 486 23.60 -14.28 -25.72
C SER A 486 23.89 -12.83 -25.42
N SER A 487 24.21 -12.06 -26.46
CA SER A 487 24.27 -10.62 -26.34
C SER A 487 22.88 -10.12 -25.92
N LEU A 488 22.72 -9.79 -24.64
CA LEU A 488 21.82 -8.73 -24.22
C LEU A 488 22.19 -7.50 -25.06
N VAL A 489 21.34 -7.16 -26.03
CA VAL A 489 21.49 -5.91 -26.79
C VAL A 489 21.22 -4.79 -25.78
N ALA A 490 22.27 -4.14 -25.28
CA ALA A 490 22.11 -2.84 -24.63
C ALA A 490 21.45 -1.89 -25.65
N GLY A 491 20.28 -1.35 -25.32
CA GLY A 491 19.62 -0.35 -26.15
C GLY A 491 20.59 0.80 -26.43
N ALA A 492 20.61 1.31 -27.66
CA ALA A 492 21.41 2.49 -27.96
C ALA A 492 20.96 3.66 -27.08
N ASN A 493 21.89 4.49 -26.60
CA ASN A 493 21.57 5.68 -25.78
C ASN A 493 21.87 7.00 -26.52
N THR A 494 22.39 6.91 -27.75
CA THR A 494 22.95 8.03 -28.51
C THR A 494 22.48 7.98 -29.96
N ILE A 495 22.12 9.13 -30.51
CA ILE A 495 21.81 9.36 -31.92
C ILE A 495 22.86 10.31 -32.53
N ARG A 496 23.35 9.98 -33.73
CA ARG A 496 24.36 10.74 -34.48
C ARG A 496 23.74 11.38 -35.71
N ILE A 497 24.50 12.26 -36.36
CA ILE A 497 24.10 12.86 -37.64
C ILE A 497 23.83 11.75 -38.65
N GLY A 498 22.65 11.78 -39.26
CA GLY A 498 22.19 10.79 -40.25
C GLY A 498 21.51 9.55 -39.66
N ASP A 499 21.51 9.37 -38.33
CA ASP A 499 20.69 8.34 -37.69
C ASP A 499 19.21 8.77 -37.67
N GLU A 500 18.31 7.79 -37.72
CA GLU A 500 16.87 7.98 -37.65
C GLU A 500 16.26 7.11 -36.55
N LEU A 501 15.44 7.71 -35.70
CA LEU A 501 14.65 7.01 -34.69
C LEU A 501 13.18 7.23 -35.01
N ASN A 502 12.42 6.14 -35.19
CA ASN A 502 10.98 6.17 -35.46
C ASN A 502 10.22 5.22 -34.52
N SER A 503 8.90 5.14 -34.63
CA SER A 503 8.07 4.30 -33.74
C SER A 503 8.28 2.79 -33.88
N SER A 504 8.89 2.32 -34.97
CA SER A 504 9.23 0.90 -35.19
C SER A 504 10.67 0.58 -34.78
N SER A 505 11.48 1.60 -34.50
CA SER A 505 12.84 1.45 -33.98
C SER A 505 12.81 1.10 -32.50
N ASN A 506 13.84 0.42 -32.01
CA ASN A 506 14.06 0.27 -30.57
C ASN A 506 14.25 1.66 -29.94
N PRO A 507 13.59 1.95 -28.80
CA PRO A 507 13.75 3.23 -28.13
C PRO A 507 15.17 3.38 -27.57
N LEU A 508 15.57 4.63 -27.30
CA LEU A 508 16.84 4.89 -26.65
C LEU A 508 16.71 4.66 -25.14
N VAL A 509 17.67 3.96 -24.54
CA VAL A 509 17.67 3.66 -23.10
C VAL A 509 18.91 4.29 -22.47
N SER A 510 18.76 4.91 -21.29
CA SER A 510 19.89 5.51 -20.57
C SER A 510 20.91 4.43 -20.14
N PRO A 511 22.21 4.76 -19.98
CA PRO A 511 23.26 3.77 -19.67
C PRO A 511 22.97 2.84 -18.49
N GLY A 512 22.37 3.37 -17.42
CA GLY A 512 21.95 2.65 -16.22
C GLY A 512 20.55 2.02 -16.31
N GLY A 513 19.84 2.17 -17.42
CA GLY A 513 18.52 1.60 -17.63
C GLY A 513 17.36 2.38 -16.99
N ASN A 514 17.60 3.55 -16.40
CA ASN A 514 16.58 4.28 -15.63
C ASN A 514 15.52 4.96 -16.52
N PHE A 515 15.93 5.52 -17.65
CA PHE A 515 15.06 6.28 -18.54
C PHE A 515 15.05 5.71 -19.96
N THR A 516 13.89 5.76 -20.58
CA THR A 516 13.66 5.41 -21.98
C THR A 516 13.15 6.64 -22.73
N LEU A 517 13.63 6.84 -23.96
CA LEU A 517 13.27 7.93 -24.86
C LEU A 517 12.80 7.34 -26.19
N GLY A 518 11.62 7.75 -26.64
CA GLY A 518 11.06 7.25 -27.89
C GLY A 518 9.70 7.84 -28.25
N PHE A 519 9.07 7.28 -29.28
CA PHE A 519 7.70 7.61 -29.64
C PHE A 519 6.70 6.79 -28.82
N PHE A 520 5.62 7.43 -28.37
CA PHE A 520 4.51 6.78 -27.67
C PHE A 520 3.18 7.34 -28.14
N THR A 521 2.09 6.59 -27.95
CA THR A 521 0.72 7.01 -28.27
C THR A 521 -0.13 7.01 -27.00
N LEU A 522 -1.03 7.98 -26.84
CA LEU A 522 -2.01 7.98 -25.75
C LEU A 522 -3.31 7.28 -26.19
N ASP A 523 -3.78 6.30 -25.41
CA ASP A 523 -4.82 5.33 -25.78
C ASP A 523 -6.13 5.96 -26.28
N TYR A 524 -6.53 7.10 -25.71
CA TYR A 524 -7.84 7.72 -26.00
C TYR A 524 -7.84 8.64 -27.22
N THR A 525 -6.72 9.27 -27.55
CA THR A 525 -6.66 10.32 -28.58
C THR A 525 -6.01 9.86 -29.88
N LYS A 526 -5.28 8.73 -29.87
CA LYS A 526 -4.43 8.24 -30.97
C LYS A 526 -3.36 9.23 -31.41
N TYR A 527 -3.10 10.25 -30.59
CA TYR A 527 -2.02 11.19 -30.79
C TYR A 527 -0.70 10.57 -30.36
N SER A 528 0.28 10.67 -31.25
CA SER A 528 1.63 10.19 -31.03
C SER A 528 2.55 11.34 -30.62
N TYR A 529 3.38 11.09 -29.63
CA TYR A 529 4.32 12.05 -29.06
C TYR A 529 5.71 11.44 -28.98
N PHE A 530 6.72 12.31 -28.93
CA PHE A 530 8.10 11.94 -28.66
C PHE A 530 8.47 12.42 -27.26
N GLY A 531 8.98 11.55 -26.39
CA GLY A 531 9.25 11.93 -25.01
C GLY A 531 10.04 10.91 -24.22
N ILE A 532 10.28 11.26 -22.95
CA ILE A 532 11.07 10.48 -22.00
C ILE A 532 10.13 9.93 -20.93
N TRP A 533 10.37 8.69 -20.51
CA TRP A 533 9.68 8.03 -19.39
C TRP A 533 10.66 7.13 -18.64
N TYR A 534 10.24 6.67 -17.46
CA TYR A 534 11.01 5.68 -16.71
C TYR A 534 10.86 4.30 -17.32
N THR A 535 11.98 3.58 -17.48
CA THR A 535 12.01 2.30 -18.22
C THR A 535 11.20 1.19 -17.56
N ASN A 536 11.23 1.08 -16.23
CA ASN A 536 10.63 -0.02 -15.47
C ASN A 536 9.28 0.34 -14.79
N ASP A 537 8.60 1.41 -15.24
CA ASP A 537 7.27 1.80 -14.73
C ASP A 537 6.17 1.14 -15.57
N ASP A 538 6.02 -0.19 -15.46
CA ASP A 538 5.05 -0.97 -16.25
C ASP A 538 3.58 -0.67 -15.89
N TYR A 539 3.33 -0.06 -14.72
CA TYR A 539 1.97 0.22 -14.23
C TYR A 539 1.41 1.56 -14.74
N LEU A 540 2.23 2.61 -14.81
CA LEU A 540 1.78 3.96 -15.14
C LEU A 540 2.52 4.59 -16.33
N ALA A 541 3.65 4.00 -16.77
CA ALA A 541 4.49 4.44 -17.88
C ALA A 541 4.67 5.97 -17.90
N ARG A 542 4.89 6.59 -16.73
CA ARG A 542 4.78 8.04 -16.52
C ARG A 542 5.70 8.80 -17.47
N LYS A 543 5.12 9.71 -18.26
CA LYS A 543 5.87 10.55 -19.21
C LYS A 543 6.41 11.76 -18.46
N VAL A 544 7.73 11.84 -18.34
CA VAL A 544 8.42 12.90 -17.57
C VAL A 544 8.84 14.09 -18.43
N TRP A 545 8.84 13.90 -19.76
CA TRP A 545 9.15 14.96 -20.70
C TRP A 545 8.53 14.66 -22.07
N VAL A 546 8.01 15.68 -22.75
CA VAL A 546 7.42 15.57 -24.09
C VAL A 546 8.00 16.67 -24.99
N ALA A 547 8.51 16.29 -26.16
CA ALA A 547 9.12 17.22 -27.11
C ALA A 547 8.08 18.02 -27.91
N ASN A 548 6.99 17.37 -28.31
CA ASN A 548 5.96 17.93 -29.18
C ASN A 548 4.56 17.99 -28.51
N PRO A 549 4.42 18.56 -27.29
CA PRO A 549 3.16 18.54 -26.56
C PRO A 549 2.02 19.26 -27.30
N ASN A 550 2.33 20.35 -28.01
CA ASN A 550 1.37 21.19 -28.73
C ASN A 550 1.23 20.81 -30.22
N THR A 551 2.03 19.87 -30.71
CA THR A 551 2.06 19.43 -32.11
C THR A 551 2.06 17.90 -32.19
N PRO A 552 0.97 17.25 -31.73
CA PRO A 552 0.85 15.79 -31.76
C PRO A 552 0.94 15.26 -33.19
N LEU A 553 1.53 14.07 -33.32
CA LEU A 553 1.63 13.36 -34.59
C LEU A 553 0.42 12.45 -34.78
N LEU A 554 -0.01 12.28 -36.03
CA LEU A 554 -1.01 11.30 -36.40
C LEU A 554 -0.32 10.02 -36.88
N ASN A 555 -0.82 8.87 -36.42
CA ASN A 555 -0.45 7.53 -36.91
C ASN A 555 1.04 7.18 -36.78
N ASN A 556 1.72 7.58 -35.69
CA ASN A 556 3.13 7.21 -35.43
C ASN A 556 4.12 7.57 -36.58
N SER A 557 3.79 8.56 -37.41
CA SER A 557 4.57 8.93 -38.61
C SER A 557 5.84 9.75 -38.33
N GLY A 558 6.20 9.93 -37.06
CA GLY A 558 7.32 10.76 -36.64
C GLY A 558 8.67 10.07 -36.80
N VAL A 559 9.65 10.84 -37.25
CA VAL A 559 11.06 10.44 -37.30
C VAL A 559 11.90 11.53 -36.64
N LEU A 560 12.64 11.16 -35.59
CA LEU A 560 13.65 12.01 -34.97
C LEU A 560 14.98 11.82 -35.70
N THR A 561 15.63 12.93 -36.08
CA THR A 561 16.95 12.90 -36.71
C THR A 561 17.75 14.16 -36.38
N ILE A 562 19.07 14.07 -36.55
CA ILE A 562 19.98 15.23 -36.57
C ILE A 562 20.41 15.46 -38.01
N ASP A 563 20.10 16.64 -38.55
CA ASP A 563 20.49 16.95 -39.93
C ASP A 563 21.97 17.32 -40.08
N SER A 564 22.39 17.49 -41.33
CA SER A 564 23.78 17.86 -41.66
C SER A 564 24.22 19.22 -41.11
N SER A 565 23.26 20.05 -40.68
CA SER A 565 23.51 21.32 -39.99
C SER A 565 23.46 21.20 -38.47
N GLY A 566 23.51 19.98 -37.92
CA GLY A 566 23.55 19.74 -36.48
C GLY A 566 22.23 20.05 -35.75
N VAL A 567 21.13 20.23 -36.47
CA VAL A 567 19.82 20.53 -35.87
C VAL A 567 19.08 19.24 -35.53
N LEU A 568 18.71 19.09 -34.26
CA LEU A 568 17.83 18.02 -33.79
C LEU A 568 16.38 18.38 -34.12
N LYS A 569 15.70 17.54 -34.92
CA LYS A 569 14.34 17.80 -35.38
C LYS A 569 13.48 16.54 -35.51
N ILE A 570 12.17 16.74 -35.44
CA ILE A 570 11.15 15.73 -35.74
C ILE A 570 10.57 16.02 -37.12
N THR A 571 10.54 15.01 -37.98
CA THR A 571 9.95 15.07 -39.32
C THR A 571 8.77 14.10 -39.44
N SER A 572 7.82 14.40 -40.33
CA SER A 572 6.73 13.50 -40.69
C SER A 572 6.43 13.68 -42.19
N GLY A 573 6.34 12.57 -42.93
CA GLY A 573 6.09 12.60 -44.37
C GLY A 573 7.13 13.38 -45.18
N GLY A 574 8.38 13.45 -44.71
CA GLY A 574 9.48 14.21 -45.34
C GLY A 574 9.46 15.72 -45.06
N SER A 575 8.47 16.24 -44.33
CA SER A 575 8.43 17.64 -43.89
C SER A 575 8.92 17.80 -42.45
N THR A 576 9.61 18.89 -42.15
CA THR A 576 10.01 19.23 -40.77
C THR A 576 8.82 19.72 -39.97
N LEU A 577 8.50 19.05 -38.87
CA LEU A 577 7.39 19.37 -37.98
C LEU A 577 7.84 20.29 -36.85
N LEU A 578 8.96 19.95 -36.21
CA LEU A 578 9.48 20.68 -35.04
C LEU A 578 11.01 20.62 -35.05
N ASN A 579 11.65 21.78 -34.92
CA ASN A 579 13.06 21.86 -34.54
C ASN A 579 13.14 21.87 -33.02
N ILE A 580 13.78 20.86 -32.44
CA ILE A 580 13.97 20.75 -30.99
C ILE A 580 15.11 21.66 -30.53
N SER A 581 16.17 21.75 -31.34
CA SER A 581 17.32 22.63 -31.08
C SER A 581 17.37 23.79 -32.09
N ASP A 582 18.09 24.85 -31.71
CA ASP A 582 18.44 25.95 -32.63
C ASP A 582 19.46 25.50 -33.68
N GLN A 583 19.68 26.32 -34.72
CA GLN A 583 20.69 26.06 -35.75
C GLN A 583 22.11 26.16 -35.19
N VAL A 584 22.90 25.09 -35.33
CA VAL A 584 24.29 25.03 -34.85
C VAL A 584 25.24 24.67 -35.99
N ALA A 585 26.07 25.62 -36.44
CA ALA A 585 26.99 25.36 -37.55
C ALA A 585 28.11 24.36 -37.19
N THR A 586 28.15 23.25 -37.95
CA THR A 586 29.23 22.28 -38.23
C THR A 586 30.08 21.74 -37.07
N GLY A 587 29.97 20.43 -36.82
CA GLY A 587 30.84 19.66 -35.93
C GLY A 587 30.41 18.19 -35.81
N ASN A 588 31.16 17.39 -35.04
CA ASN A 588 30.74 16.05 -34.64
C ASN A 588 29.69 16.18 -33.52
N VAL A 589 28.41 16.23 -33.89
CA VAL A 589 27.30 16.43 -32.96
C VAL A 589 26.61 15.11 -32.66
N THR A 590 26.30 14.88 -31.39
CA THR A 590 25.54 13.71 -30.94
C THR A 590 24.48 14.12 -29.93
N ALA A 591 23.31 13.48 -29.96
CA ALA A 591 22.34 13.60 -28.87
C ALA A 591 22.31 12.33 -28.03
N THR A 592 22.44 12.45 -26.72
CA THR A 592 22.59 11.33 -25.79
C THR A 592 21.61 11.46 -24.62
N LEU A 593 20.95 10.35 -24.27
CA LEU A 593 20.13 10.25 -23.06
C LEU A 593 21.01 9.86 -21.87
N LEU A 594 21.00 10.70 -20.83
CA LEU A 594 21.77 10.50 -19.59
C LEU A 594 20.92 9.79 -18.52
N ASP A 595 21.57 9.20 -17.51
CA ASP A 595 20.91 8.53 -16.38
C ASP A 595 20.16 9.47 -15.43
N SER A 596 20.36 10.78 -15.58
CA SER A 596 19.51 11.77 -14.92
C SER A 596 18.15 11.95 -15.61
N GLY A 597 17.96 11.38 -16.81
CA GLY A 597 16.81 11.66 -17.67
C GLY A 597 17.00 12.91 -18.54
N ASN A 598 18.16 13.56 -18.47
CA ASN A 598 18.49 14.70 -19.33
C ASN A 598 18.90 14.19 -20.73
N PHE A 599 18.22 14.68 -21.77
CA PHE A 599 18.56 14.41 -23.16
C PHE A 599 19.35 15.58 -23.72
N VAL A 600 20.61 15.34 -24.08
CA VAL A 600 21.59 16.40 -24.32
C VAL A 600 22.14 16.29 -25.73
N LEU A 601 22.08 17.40 -26.48
CA LEU A 601 22.78 17.60 -27.74
C LEU A 601 24.15 18.22 -27.43
N MET A 602 25.23 17.55 -27.81
CA MET A 602 26.60 17.96 -27.48
C MET A 602 27.47 18.05 -28.73
N ASP A 603 28.31 19.07 -28.76
CA ASP A 603 29.45 19.16 -29.67
C ASP A 603 30.61 18.33 -29.09
N GLN A 604 30.95 17.23 -29.76
CA GLN A 604 32.01 16.33 -29.30
C GLN A 604 33.42 16.90 -29.50
N THR A 605 33.58 17.91 -30.37
CA THR A 605 34.87 18.56 -30.61
C THR A 605 35.18 19.56 -29.50
N GLU A 606 34.23 20.45 -29.18
CA GLU A 606 34.40 21.47 -28.15
C GLU A 606 33.98 21.01 -26.74
N LYS A 607 33.37 19.81 -26.65
CA LYS A 607 32.81 19.24 -25.40
C LYS A 607 31.84 20.19 -24.69
N ARG A 608 31.06 20.94 -25.45
CA ARG A 608 30.04 21.87 -24.92
C ARG A 608 28.63 21.39 -25.23
N ILE A 609 27.73 21.64 -24.29
CA ILE A 609 26.29 21.37 -24.46
C ILE A 609 25.71 22.44 -25.38
N LEU A 610 25.04 21.98 -26.45
CA LEU A 610 24.36 22.83 -27.43
C LEU A 610 22.89 23.03 -27.06
N TRP A 611 22.25 21.96 -26.57
CA TRP A 611 20.86 21.93 -26.16
C TRP A 611 20.64 20.82 -25.13
N GLN A 612 19.69 20.99 -24.22
CA GLN A 612 19.33 19.95 -23.25
C GLN A 612 17.84 20.01 -22.87
N SER A 613 17.23 18.85 -22.65
CA SER A 613 15.80 18.75 -22.29
C SER A 613 15.50 19.40 -20.93
N PHE A 614 16.45 19.40 -20.00
CA PHE A 614 16.29 20.01 -18.68
C PHE A 614 16.05 21.53 -18.71
N ASP A 615 16.45 22.21 -19.79
CA ASP A 615 16.11 23.62 -19.97
C ASP A 615 14.74 23.82 -20.63
N HIS A 616 14.03 22.75 -21.00
CA HIS A 616 12.70 22.80 -21.62
C HIS A 616 11.73 21.85 -20.87
N PRO A 617 11.48 22.08 -19.57
CA PRO A 617 10.54 21.28 -18.79
C PRO A 617 9.12 21.27 -19.40
N THR A 618 8.41 20.16 -19.22
CA THR A 618 6.96 20.07 -19.47
C THR A 618 6.21 20.27 -18.16
N ASP A 619 5.50 19.26 -17.69
CA ASP A 619 4.72 19.20 -16.45
C ASP A 619 5.49 18.61 -15.27
N THR A 620 6.69 18.07 -15.51
CA THR A 620 7.47 17.33 -14.51
C THR A 620 8.82 17.99 -14.19
N LEU A 621 9.18 17.98 -12.91
CA LEU A 621 10.48 18.37 -12.36
C LEU A 621 11.20 17.12 -11.83
N LEU A 622 12.30 16.75 -12.48
CA LEU A 622 13.20 15.66 -12.06
C LEU A 622 14.37 16.19 -11.19
N PRO A 623 15.03 15.34 -10.41
CA PRO A 623 16.25 15.68 -9.70
C PRO A 623 17.31 16.24 -10.67
N GLY A 624 17.85 17.41 -10.32
CA GLY A 624 18.81 18.13 -11.15
C GLY A 624 18.18 19.09 -12.17
N MET A 625 16.86 19.05 -12.38
CA MET A 625 16.14 20.12 -13.07
C MET A 625 15.96 21.32 -12.13
N LYS A 626 15.79 22.50 -12.73
CA LYS A 626 15.67 23.76 -12.00
C LYS A 626 14.31 24.41 -12.29
N LEU A 627 13.77 25.13 -11.32
CA LEU A 627 12.72 26.14 -11.49
C LEU A 627 13.31 27.52 -11.21
N GLY A 628 12.86 28.56 -11.90
CA GLY A 628 13.33 29.94 -11.71
C GLY A 628 13.91 30.54 -12.98
N GLN A 629 15.04 31.24 -12.88
CA GLN A 629 15.60 31.98 -14.00
C GLN A 629 17.13 31.86 -14.09
N ASN A 630 17.61 31.65 -15.31
CA ASN A 630 18.99 31.82 -15.69
C ASN A 630 19.22 33.28 -16.11
N LEU A 631 20.00 34.03 -15.33
CA LEU A 631 20.26 35.45 -15.57
C LEU A 631 21.27 35.69 -16.70
N ARG A 632 22.10 34.69 -17.02
CA ARG A 632 23.06 34.78 -18.14
C ARG A 632 22.40 34.62 -19.49
N THR A 633 21.47 33.69 -19.62
CA THR A 633 20.78 33.40 -20.89
C THR A 633 19.41 34.07 -20.99
N GLY A 634 18.88 34.59 -19.88
CA GLY A 634 17.52 35.15 -19.79
C GLY A 634 16.41 34.08 -19.79
N LYS A 635 16.78 32.79 -19.70
CA LYS A 635 15.84 31.68 -19.80
C LYS A 635 15.10 31.46 -18.48
N ASN A 636 13.79 31.28 -18.56
CA ASN A 636 12.95 30.93 -17.41
C ASN A 636 12.67 29.44 -17.41
N TRP A 637 12.83 28.80 -16.25
CA TRP A 637 12.46 27.41 -16.03
C TRP A 637 11.18 27.35 -15.19
N SER A 638 10.11 26.82 -15.77
CA SER A 638 8.80 26.68 -15.15
C SER A 638 8.10 25.43 -15.69
N LEU A 639 7.31 24.74 -14.87
CA LEU A 639 6.49 23.62 -15.37
C LEU A 639 5.18 24.14 -15.92
N THR A 640 4.64 23.48 -16.95
CA THR A 640 3.29 23.72 -17.46
C THR A 640 2.52 22.41 -17.43
N SER A 641 1.35 22.39 -16.78
CA SER A 641 0.53 21.19 -16.69
C SER A 641 0.13 20.72 -18.08
N TRP A 642 -0.22 19.45 -18.22
CA TRP A 642 -0.99 19.01 -19.39
C TRP A 642 -2.38 19.62 -19.36
N LEU A 643 -3.03 19.67 -20.52
CA LEU A 643 -4.39 20.19 -20.66
C LEU A 643 -5.42 19.27 -20.00
N SER A 644 -5.16 17.96 -20.07
CA SER A 644 -5.87 16.92 -19.34
C SER A 644 -5.00 15.67 -19.23
N ASN A 645 -5.47 14.66 -18.50
CA ASN A 645 -4.80 13.36 -18.40
C ASN A 645 -4.69 12.61 -19.74
N TYR A 646 -5.34 13.10 -20.80
CA TYR A 646 -5.37 12.48 -22.14
C TYR A 646 -4.73 13.33 -23.23
N VAL A 647 -4.41 14.61 -22.93
CA VAL A 647 -3.91 15.58 -23.90
C VAL A 647 -2.72 16.34 -23.32
N ALA A 648 -1.52 16.00 -23.81
CA ALA A 648 -0.25 16.56 -23.35
C ALA A 648 0.00 18.01 -23.77
N ALA A 649 -0.91 18.61 -24.57
CA ALA A 649 -0.85 20.03 -24.90
C ALA A 649 -0.81 20.89 -23.64
N SER A 650 -0.25 22.10 -23.75
CA SER A 650 -0.10 23.01 -22.62
C SER A 650 -1.46 23.32 -21.98
N GLY A 651 -1.56 23.03 -20.69
CA GLY A 651 -2.75 23.21 -19.88
C GLY A 651 -2.87 24.60 -19.28
N ALA A 652 -3.78 24.73 -18.30
CA ALA A 652 -4.12 26.00 -17.69
C ALA A 652 -3.14 26.45 -16.59
N PHE A 653 -2.33 25.53 -16.06
CA PHE A 653 -1.51 25.79 -14.88
C PHE A 653 -0.02 25.83 -15.20
N THR A 654 0.69 26.75 -14.54
CA THR A 654 2.15 26.88 -14.63
C THR A 654 2.73 26.96 -13.22
N LEU A 655 3.78 26.19 -12.93
CA LEU A 655 4.52 26.23 -11.66
C LEU A 655 5.85 26.96 -11.85
N SER A 656 6.11 27.97 -11.04
CA SER A 656 7.35 28.74 -11.06
C SER A 656 7.94 28.94 -9.66
N TRP A 657 9.21 29.36 -9.62
CA TRP A 657 9.92 29.76 -8.42
C TRP A 657 10.01 31.29 -8.35
N GLU A 658 9.43 31.89 -7.31
CA GLU A 658 9.56 33.31 -6.99
C GLU A 658 10.64 33.51 -5.91
N PRO A 659 11.84 34.02 -6.26
CA PRO A 659 12.88 34.30 -5.29
C PRO A 659 12.55 35.52 -4.42
N THR A 660 12.91 35.46 -3.14
CA THR A 660 12.88 36.62 -2.21
C THR A 660 14.31 37.01 -1.83
N GLN A 661 14.50 38.10 -1.06
CA GLN A 661 15.84 38.53 -0.65
C GLN A 661 16.56 37.52 0.24
N GLU A 662 15.83 36.65 0.95
CA GLU A 662 16.39 35.69 1.91
C GLU A 662 16.15 34.21 1.52
N SER A 663 15.23 33.92 0.58
CA SER A 663 14.84 32.56 0.18
C SER A 663 14.00 32.60 -1.12
N GLY A 664 12.79 32.04 -1.12
CA GLY A 664 11.79 32.13 -2.18
C GLY A 664 10.57 31.26 -1.89
N GLN A 665 9.65 31.21 -2.83
CA GLN A 665 8.43 30.41 -2.74
C GLN A 665 8.07 29.80 -4.10
N LEU A 666 7.36 28.69 -4.09
CA LEU A 666 6.74 28.11 -5.29
C LEU A 666 5.38 28.77 -5.51
N VAL A 667 5.10 29.12 -6.75
CA VAL A 667 3.84 29.76 -7.15
C VAL A 667 3.25 29.02 -8.34
N VAL A 668 2.01 28.57 -8.16
CA VAL A 668 1.19 28.04 -9.25
C VAL A 668 0.37 29.21 -9.80
N TYR A 669 0.45 29.41 -11.11
CA TYR A 669 -0.36 30.35 -11.86
C TYR A 669 -1.42 29.59 -12.63
N ARG A 670 -2.63 30.13 -12.70
CA ARG A 670 -3.69 29.69 -13.61
C ARG A 670 -3.88 30.77 -14.66
N ARG A 671 -3.67 30.44 -15.94
CA ARG A 671 -3.82 31.38 -17.07
C ARG A 671 -3.05 32.71 -16.88
N GLY A 672 -1.91 32.66 -16.18
CA GLY A 672 -1.05 33.83 -15.90
C GLY A 672 -1.32 34.54 -14.56
N GLU A 673 -2.44 34.25 -13.91
CA GLU A 673 -2.80 34.82 -12.61
C GLU A 673 -2.36 33.90 -11.47
N VAL A 674 -1.94 34.48 -10.34
CA VAL A 674 -1.54 33.70 -9.16
C VAL A 674 -2.72 32.86 -8.68
N TYR A 675 -2.57 31.53 -8.69
CA TYR A 675 -3.58 30.57 -8.25
C TYR A 675 -3.32 30.12 -6.82
N TRP A 676 -2.07 29.77 -6.52
CA TRP A 676 -1.67 29.23 -5.23
C TRP A 676 -0.19 29.53 -4.94
N LYS A 677 0.15 29.69 -3.67
CA LYS A 677 1.52 29.90 -3.18
C LYS A 677 1.88 28.88 -2.10
N SER A 678 3.10 28.37 -2.14
CA SER A 678 3.64 27.48 -1.09
C SER A 678 3.93 28.18 0.23
N GLY A 679 4.00 29.52 0.22
CA GLY A 679 4.65 30.29 1.27
C GLY A 679 6.18 30.20 1.16
N VAL A 680 6.88 31.02 1.93
CA VAL A 680 8.34 31.16 1.83
C VAL A 680 9.04 29.92 2.40
N LEU A 681 10.00 29.36 1.65
CA LEU A 681 10.83 28.24 2.09
C LEU A 681 11.67 28.65 3.30
N ARG A 682 11.47 27.98 4.44
CA ARG A 682 12.24 28.17 5.68
C ARG A 682 12.59 26.81 6.26
N ASN A 683 13.85 26.59 6.62
CA ASN A 683 14.32 25.34 7.26
C ASN A 683 13.83 24.06 6.56
N GLN A 684 14.02 23.95 5.23
CA GLN A 684 13.56 22.81 4.42
C GLN A 684 12.03 22.60 4.38
N SER A 685 11.24 23.61 4.77
CA SER A 685 9.77 23.52 4.84
C SER A 685 9.07 24.70 4.16
N PHE A 686 7.95 24.43 3.51
CA PHE A 686 7.06 25.43 2.92
C PHE A 686 5.78 25.56 3.76
N GLU A 687 5.35 26.77 4.07
CA GLU A 687 4.19 27.04 4.95
C GLU A 687 2.91 26.28 4.54
N PHE A 688 2.61 26.24 3.25
CA PHE A 688 1.40 25.65 2.69
C PHE A 688 1.62 24.30 1.99
N MET A 689 2.75 23.61 2.25
CA MET A 689 3.00 22.24 1.76
C MET A 689 3.19 21.26 2.93
N PRO A 690 2.17 21.07 3.79
CA PRO A 690 2.30 20.25 5.00
C PRO A 690 2.62 18.79 4.69
N ALA A 691 2.17 18.25 3.55
CA ALA A 691 2.45 16.86 3.20
C ALA A 691 3.93 16.61 2.87
N LEU A 692 4.59 17.59 2.25
CA LEU A 692 6.03 17.57 2.05
C LEU A 692 6.77 17.74 3.38
N ASN A 693 6.32 18.68 4.22
CA ASN A 693 6.97 18.97 5.51
C ASN A 693 6.84 17.84 6.54
N ALA A 694 5.72 17.12 6.52
CA ALA A 694 5.43 16.02 7.44
C ALA A 694 6.11 14.71 7.05
N GLY A 695 6.91 14.70 5.95
CA GLY A 695 7.60 13.49 5.49
C GLY A 695 6.67 12.40 4.96
N PHE A 696 5.46 12.75 4.50
CA PHE A 696 4.54 11.77 3.91
C PHE A 696 4.98 11.33 2.49
N SER A 697 5.90 12.09 1.88
CA SER A 697 6.61 11.67 0.67
C SER A 697 7.54 10.50 0.99
N LEU A 698 7.60 9.52 0.08
CA LEU A 698 8.53 8.38 0.17
C LEU A 698 10.00 8.80 0.13
N TYR A 699 10.27 9.98 -0.42
CA TYR A 699 11.57 10.62 -0.37
C TYR A 699 11.54 11.77 0.63
N SER A 700 12.53 11.79 1.52
CA SER A 700 12.94 13.08 2.08
C SER A 700 13.65 13.86 0.96
N TYR A 701 13.22 15.08 0.70
CA TYR A 701 13.83 15.92 -0.34
C TYR A 701 14.72 16.96 0.30
N ASN A 702 15.97 17.03 -0.17
CA ASN A 702 16.83 18.17 0.14
C ASN A 702 16.48 19.29 -0.84
N LEU A 703 15.77 20.29 -0.34
CA LEU A 703 15.34 21.47 -1.07
C LEU A 703 16.48 22.47 -1.08
N ARG A 704 16.88 22.90 -2.27
CA ARG A 704 17.96 23.86 -2.46
C ARG A 704 17.47 25.00 -3.33
N TYR A 705 17.86 26.20 -2.96
CA TYR A 705 17.74 27.36 -3.80
C TYR A 705 19.10 28.00 -4.00
N ILE A 706 19.27 28.62 -5.16
CA ILE A 706 20.48 29.32 -5.57
C ILE A 706 20.04 30.75 -5.86
N TYR A 707 20.71 31.70 -5.24
CA TYR A 707 20.49 33.13 -5.45
C TYR A 707 21.86 33.79 -5.67
N ASN A 708 22.26 33.96 -6.93
CA ASN A 708 23.52 34.61 -7.29
C ASN A 708 23.36 35.45 -8.57
N ASN A 709 24.47 35.96 -9.12
CA ASN A 709 24.47 36.80 -10.32
C ASN A 709 24.21 36.01 -11.62
N ASP A 710 24.36 34.69 -11.59
CA ASP A 710 24.21 33.81 -12.76
C ASP A 710 22.81 33.21 -12.84
N GLU A 711 22.21 32.86 -11.69
CA GLU A 711 20.89 32.24 -11.61
C GLU A 711 20.16 32.51 -10.30
N ARG A 712 18.83 32.42 -10.39
CA ARG A 712 17.91 32.41 -9.27
C ARG A 712 17.01 31.20 -9.44
N SER A 713 17.34 30.11 -8.78
CA SER A 713 16.71 28.83 -9.06
C SER A 713 16.42 28.01 -7.82
N PHE A 714 15.38 27.20 -7.90
CA PHE A 714 15.06 26.13 -6.97
C PHE A 714 15.30 24.77 -7.63
N THR A 715 15.82 23.83 -6.86
CA THR A 715 15.96 22.42 -7.25
C THR A 715 15.77 21.58 -6.01
N PHE A 716 15.36 20.33 -6.21
CA PHE A 716 15.41 19.33 -5.16
C PHE A 716 16.37 18.21 -5.55
N SER A 717 16.86 17.50 -4.54
CA SER A 717 17.54 16.22 -4.71
C SER A 717 16.94 15.22 -3.74
N PRO A 718 16.71 13.96 -4.16
CA PRO A 718 16.27 12.93 -3.23
C PRO A 718 17.36 12.74 -2.17
N HIS A 719 16.97 12.81 -0.91
CA HIS A 719 17.78 12.39 0.20
C HIS A 719 17.28 11.01 0.61
N ILE A 720 18.05 10.00 0.22
CA ILE A 720 17.84 8.63 0.65
C ILE A 720 18.52 8.54 2.01
N ASP A 721 17.71 8.57 3.06
CA ASP A 721 18.19 8.17 4.36
C ASP A 721 18.55 6.68 4.28
N GLN A 722 19.82 6.36 4.58
CA GLN A 722 20.39 5.01 4.43
C GLN A 722 19.62 3.96 5.25
N SER A 723 18.89 4.42 6.27
CA SER A 723 17.98 3.63 7.12
C SER A 723 16.78 3.01 6.37
N PHE A 724 16.38 3.59 5.23
CA PHE A 724 15.19 3.20 4.46
C PHE A 724 15.50 2.40 3.18
N MET A 725 16.76 2.04 2.95
CA MET A 725 17.19 1.34 1.72
C MET A 725 16.53 -0.05 1.54
N PHE A 726 16.01 -0.66 2.62
CA PHE A 726 15.36 -1.98 2.60
C PHE A 726 13.87 -1.96 2.22
N LEU A 727 13.23 -0.78 2.17
CA LEU A 727 11.85 -0.59 1.72
C LEU A 727 11.78 -0.08 0.27
N TYR A 728 12.94 -0.01 -0.38
CA TYR A 728 13.12 0.60 -1.69
C TYR A 728 12.96 -0.46 -2.76
N ASP A 729 11.82 -0.46 -3.45
CA ASP A 729 11.79 -0.99 -4.81
C ASP A 729 12.31 0.11 -5.76
N PRO A 730 13.54 -0.01 -6.27
CA PRO A 730 14.13 0.97 -7.20
C PRO A 730 13.38 1.06 -8.52
N THR A 731 12.47 0.13 -8.83
CA THR A 731 11.71 0.11 -10.08
C THR A 731 10.38 0.88 -9.98
N GLN A 732 9.81 1.04 -8.78
CA GLN A 732 8.47 1.64 -8.58
C GLN A 732 8.47 3.01 -7.89
N ASN A 733 9.58 3.41 -7.26
CA ASN A 733 9.69 4.71 -6.61
C ASN A 733 10.65 5.59 -7.39
N LEU A 734 10.11 6.68 -7.94
CA LEU A 734 10.82 7.53 -8.88
C LEU A 734 10.75 8.97 -8.36
N PRO A 735 11.89 9.59 -8.01
CA PRO A 735 11.88 10.92 -7.43
C PRO A 735 11.51 11.93 -8.51
N MET A 736 10.29 12.47 -8.48
CA MET A 736 9.83 13.50 -9.42
C MET A 736 8.66 14.28 -8.82
N TRP A 737 8.53 15.57 -9.16
CA TRP A 737 7.31 16.33 -8.89
C TRP A 737 6.63 16.67 -10.20
N PHE A 738 5.32 16.51 -10.30
CA PHE A 738 4.58 16.89 -11.51
C PHE A 738 3.37 17.76 -11.20
N LEU A 739 3.05 18.66 -12.12
CA LEU A 739 1.91 19.57 -12.06
C LEU A 739 0.76 18.99 -12.88
N ASN A 740 -0.29 18.52 -12.21
CA ASN A 740 -1.43 17.89 -12.89
C ASN A 740 -2.40 18.94 -13.50
N PRO A 741 -3.33 18.51 -14.38
CA PRO A 741 -4.32 19.39 -15.00
C PRO A 741 -5.28 20.08 -14.02
N GLU A 742 -5.39 19.59 -12.78
CA GLU A 742 -6.16 20.20 -11.68
C GLU A 742 -5.42 21.34 -10.97
N GLY A 743 -4.14 21.57 -11.28
CA GLY A 743 -3.30 22.61 -10.67
C GLY A 743 -2.62 22.19 -9.37
N GLN A 744 -2.54 20.87 -9.14
CA GLN A 744 -1.91 20.26 -7.96
C GLN A 744 -0.48 19.84 -8.28
N ILE A 745 0.42 20.05 -7.33
CA ILE A 745 1.78 19.51 -7.35
C ILE A 745 1.73 18.15 -6.68
N ARG A 746 2.12 17.12 -7.43
CA ARG A 746 2.12 15.72 -6.99
C ARG A 746 3.53 15.15 -6.99
N ASP A 747 3.84 14.34 -5.99
CA ASP A 747 5.04 13.52 -5.95
C ASP A 747 4.86 12.24 -6.78
N GLY A 748 5.88 11.82 -7.51
CA GLY A 748 5.87 10.66 -8.39
C GLY A 748 6.13 9.31 -7.71
N GLY A 749 6.39 9.29 -6.40
CA GLY A 749 6.42 8.06 -5.62
C GLY A 749 5.11 7.26 -5.69
N ASN A 750 5.16 5.97 -5.33
CA ASN A 750 4.01 5.06 -5.37
C ASN A 750 2.80 5.73 -4.66
N GLN A 751 1.74 6.07 -5.43
CA GLN A 751 0.50 6.79 -5.10
C GLN A 751 0.32 8.25 -5.59
N GLY A 752 1.29 8.93 -6.22
CA GLY A 752 1.01 10.24 -6.83
C GLY A 752 0.57 11.32 -5.81
N LEU A 753 1.22 11.34 -4.64
CA LEU A 753 0.78 12.09 -3.45
C LEU A 753 0.69 13.60 -3.74
N CYS A 754 -0.44 14.23 -3.44
CA CYS A 754 -0.57 15.69 -3.50
C CYS A 754 0.28 16.33 -2.40
N ILE A 755 1.31 17.09 -2.79
CA ILE A 755 2.15 17.86 -1.87
C ILE A 755 1.72 19.34 -1.79
N SER A 756 0.82 19.78 -2.68
CA SER A 756 0.04 21.03 -2.59
C SER A 756 -1.44 20.73 -2.21
N PRO A 757 -2.33 21.73 -2.07
CA PRO A 757 -3.72 21.50 -1.66
C PRO A 757 -4.49 20.52 -2.55
N ALA A 758 -5.42 19.80 -1.90
CA ALA A 758 -6.24 18.72 -2.45
C ALA A 758 -7.38 19.18 -3.37
N ASP A 759 -7.76 20.45 -3.29
CA ASP A 759 -8.98 21.00 -3.88
C ASP A 759 -8.70 22.24 -4.74
N PHE A 760 -9.70 22.63 -5.52
CA PHE A 760 -9.66 23.89 -6.25
C PHE A 760 -9.56 25.10 -5.28
N CYS A 761 -8.91 26.17 -5.74
CA CYS A 761 -8.88 27.44 -5.03
C CYS A 761 -10.14 28.26 -5.37
N TYR A 762 -10.96 28.55 -4.36
CA TYR A 762 -12.22 29.28 -4.52
C TYR A 762 -12.13 30.75 -4.06
N GLY A 763 -10.92 31.23 -3.71
CA GLY A 763 -10.66 32.63 -3.37
C GLY A 763 -10.96 33.05 -1.94
N TYR A 764 -11.43 32.14 -1.07
CA TYR A 764 -11.67 32.43 0.36
C TYR A 764 -10.81 31.61 1.33
N GLN A 765 -10.05 30.64 0.83
CA GLN A 765 -9.22 29.75 1.64
C GLN A 765 -7.82 30.35 1.89
N SER A 766 -7.75 31.37 2.74
CA SER A 766 -6.48 32.04 3.08
C SER A 766 -5.47 31.15 3.83
N ASP A 767 -5.93 30.06 4.47
CA ASP A 767 -5.13 29.14 5.28
C ASP A 767 -4.49 27.99 4.47
N THR A 768 -4.79 27.89 3.17
CA THR A 768 -4.30 26.81 2.29
C THR A 768 -3.29 27.27 1.24
N GLY A 769 -2.93 28.56 1.22
CA GLY A 769 -2.04 29.17 0.23
C GLY A 769 -2.74 29.57 -1.08
N CYS A 770 -4.05 29.35 -1.21
CA CYS A 770 -4.84 29.84 -2.34
C CYS A 770 -4.85 31.37 -2.39
N ALA A 771 -4.74 31.93 -3.59
CA ALA A 771 -4.79 33.39 -3.73
C ALA A 771 -6.23 33.92 -3.67
N ASP A 772 -6.43 35.06 -2.99
CA ASP A 772 -7.73 35.71 -2.83
C ASP A 772 -8.34 36.21 -4.15
N SER A 773 -7.53 36.32 -5.21
CA SER A 773 -7.89 36.95 -6.49
C SER A 773 -8.31 35.99 -7.59
N VAL A 774 -8.37 34.67 -7.33
CA VAL A 774 -8.48 33.66 -8.40
C VAL A 774 -9.87 33.59 -9.02
N VAL A 775 -10.91 33.73 -8.21
CA VAL A 775 -12.30 33.74 -8.67
C VAL A 775 -13.08 34.72 -7.78
N PRO A 776 -13.68 35.80 -8.33
CA PRO A 776 -14.51 36.69 -7.53
C PRO A 776 -15.64 35.89 -6.89
N GLU A 777 -15.90 36.06 -5.58
CA GLU A 777 -17.01 35.39 -4.91
C GLU A 777 -18.33 35.78 -5.62
N PRO A 778 -19.00 34.85 -6.31
CA PRO A 778 -20.25 35.17 -6.98
C PRO A 778 -21.33 35.36 -5.91
N HIS A 779 -22.27 36.29 -6.13
CA HIS A 779 -23.30 36.66 -5.14
C HIS A 779 -24.18 35.48 -4.67
N CYS A 780 -24.12 34.33 -5.35
CA CYS A 780 -24.92 33.13 -5.13
C CYS A 780 -24.13 31.93 -4.58
N ARG A 781 -22.84 32.10 -4.29
CA ARG A 781 -22.01 31.08 -3.65
C ARG A 781 -21.36 31.72 -2.41
N GLY A 782 -21.35 30.99 -1.30
CA GLY A 782 -20.72 31.44 -0.06
C GLY A 782 -19.46 30.66 0.30
N HIS A 783 -18.75 31.11 1.34
CA HIS A 783 -17.53 30.50 1.91
C HIS A 783 -17.60 29.00 2.30
N ASN A 784 -18.76 28.35 2.20
CA ASN A 784 -18.93 26.91 2.49
C ASN A 784 -19.31 26.09 1.25
N ASP A 785 -19.46 26.72 0.09
CA ASP A 785 -19.78 26.04 -1.16
C ASP A 785 -18.49 25.48 -1.78
N SER A 786 -18.58 24.29 -2.37
CA SER A 786 -17.46 23.68 -3.08
C SER A 786 -17.97 22.69 -4.12
N PHE A 787 -17.12 22.26 -5.03
CA PHE A 787 -17.40 21.13 -5.90
C PHE A 787 -16.71 19.88 -5.38
N LYS A 788 -17.46 18.78 -5.31
CA LYS A 788 -16.91 17.47 -4.96
C LYS A 788 -17.06 16.50 -6.11
N ARG A 789 -15.99 15.76 -6.38
CA ARG A 789 -15.97 14.65 -7.34
C ARG A 789 -16.85 13.52 -6.82
N ARG A 790 -18.00 13.28 -7.45
CA ARG A 790 -19.00 12.26 -7.05
C ARG A 790 -19.48 11.47 -8.27
N ARG A 791 -19.89 10.22 -8.06
CA ARG A 791 -20.57 9.43 -9.09
C ARG A 791 -22.05 9.81 -9.07
N ARG A 792 -22.54 10.53 -10.09
CA ARG A 792 -23.91 11.05 -10.13
C ARG A 792 -24.50 10.96 -11.53
N TYR A 793 -25.82 10.81 -11.59
CA TYR A 793 -26.59 10.80 -12.84
C TYR A 793 -27.75 11.80 -12.75
N PHE A 794 -27.96 12.59 -13.80
CA PHE A 794 -29.08 13.51 -13.94
C PHE A 794 -30.06 12.97 -15.00
N THR A 795 -31.34 12.85 -14.65
CA THR A 795 -32.38 12.19 -15.46
C THR A 795 -32.74 12.93 -16.75
N ASN A 796 -32.57 14.26 -16.77
CA ASN A 796 -32.62 15.06 -18.00
C ASN A 796 -31.18 15.24 -18.51
N ASN A 797 -30.74 14.31 -19.36
CA ASN A 797 -29.36 14.15 -19.81
C ASN A 797 -28.82 15.27 -20.74
N THR A 798 -29.33 16.50 -20.65
CA THR A 798 -28.90 17.61 -21.49
C THR A 798 -28.00 18.56 -20.71
N GLY A 799 -26.84 18.04 -20.30
CA GLY A 799 -25.72 18.92 -19.96
C GLY A 799 -25.35 19.75 -21.20
N SER A 800 -25.08 21.05 -21.01
CA SER A 800 -24.61 21.91 -22.09
C SER A 800 -23.16 21.53 -22.40
N ASN A 801 -22.93 21.04 -23.62
CA ASN A 801 -21.59 20.68 -24.08
C ASN A 801 -20.96 21.84 -24.83
N ASP A 802 -19.77 22.25 -24.39
CA ASP A 802 -18.84 23.10 -25.12
C ASP A 802 -17.70 22.21 -25.62
N PHE A 803 -17.56 22.07 -26.93
CA PHE A 803 -16.54 21.26 -27.58
C PHE A 803 -15.23 22.02 -27.83
N ASN A 804 -15.07 23.22 -27.28
CA ASN A 804 -13.83 23.96 -27.42
C ASN A 804 -12.66 23.21 -26.76
N SER A 805 -11.77 22.71 -27.60
CA SER A 805 -10.63 21.89 -27.21
C SER A 805 -9.55 22.66 -26.45
N SER A 806 -9.64 23.99 -26.31
CA SER A 806 -8.70 24.79 -25.52
C SER A 806 -9.05 24.86 -24.02
N LEU A 807 -10.21 24.32 -23.62
CA LEU A 807 -10.71 24.40 -22.25
C LEU A 807 -10.25 23.19 -21.42
N SER A 808 -9.66 23.48 -20.25
CA SER A 808 -9.26 22.51 -19.25
C SER A 808 -10.37 22.28 -18.21
N LEU A 809 -10.18 21.30 -17.31
CA LEU A 809 -11.10 21.05 -16.19
C LEU A 809 -11.30 22.28 -15.30
N SER A 810 -10.24 23.04 -15.04
CA SER A 810 -10.32 24.25 -14.21
C SER A 810 -11.08 25.39 -14.88
N ASP A 811 -11.09 25.45 -16.22
CA ASP A 811 -11.93 26.40 -16.96
C ASP A 811 -13.42 26.03 -16.83
N CYS A 812 -13.74 24.73 -16.84
CA CYS A 812 -15.11 24.27 -16.59
C CYS A 812 -15.56 24.56 -15.16
N MET A 813 -14.64 24.38 -14.19
CA MET A 813 -14.86 24.72 -12.80
C MET A 813 -15.19 26.21 -12.62
N GLU A 814 -14.38 27.11 -13.17
CA GLU A 814 -14.60 28.55 -13.07
C GLU A 814 -15.93 28.98 -13.71
N ARG A 815 -16.24 28.44 -14.90
CA ARG A 815 -17.52 28.71 -15.57
C ARG A 815 -18.71 28.28 -14.72
N CYS A 816 -18.64 27.09 -14.14
CA CYS A 816 -19.68 26.57 -13.27
C CYS A 816 -19.76 27.33 -11.94
N TRP A 817 -18.63 27.78 -11.38
CA TRP A 817 -18.60 28.57 -10.17
C TRP A 817 -19.29 29.93 -10.36
N ASN A 818 -19.06 30.58 -11.51
CA ASN A 818 -19.65 31.87 -11.86
C ASN A 818 -21.11 31.79 -12.35
N ASP A 819 -21.60 30.61 -12.75
CA ASP A 819 -23.01 30.38 -13.07
C ASP A 819 -23.78 29.87 -11.84
N CYS A 820 -24.62 30.74 -11.26
CA CYS A 820 -25.44 30.41 -10.09
C CYS A 820 -26.36 29.21 -10.31
N ASN A 821 -26.78 28.96 -11.55
CA ASN A 821 -27.62 27.82 -11.88
C ASN A 821 -26.82 26.52 -12.04
N CYS A 822 -25.49 26.58 -12.14
CA CYS A 822 -24.67 25.40 -12.34
C CYS A 822 -24.65 24.51 -11.09
N VAL A 823 -24.88 23.22 -11.28
CA VAL A 823 -24.88 22.21 -10.23
C VAL A 823 -23.81 21.14 -10.43
N ALA A 824 -23.26 20.99 -11.63
CA ALA A 824 -22.13 20.10 -11.88
C ALA A 824 -21.37 20.43 -13.17
N PHE A 825 -20.13 19.95 -13.27
CA PHE A 825 -19.33 20.02 -14.49
C PHE A 825 -18.35 18.84 -14.62
N ILE A 826 -17.86 18.62 -15.83
CA ILE A 826 -16.73 17.72 -16.17
C ILE A 826 -16.18 18.12 -17.55
N ASN A 827 -14.97 17.66 -17.92
CA ASN A 827 -14.54 17.69 -19.32
C ASN A 827 -15.34 16.71 -20.18
N ASN A 828 -15.39 16.97 -21.49
CA ASN A 828 -15.96 15.99 -22.43
C ASN A 828 -15.13 14.70 -22.43
N SER A 829 -15.68 13.64 -23.03
CA SER A 829 -15.05 12.30 -23.10
C SER A 829 -13.67 12.27 -23.76
N ASN A 830 -13.30 13.29 -24.55
CA ASN A 830 -11.98 13.42 -25.16
C ASN A 830 -10.95 14.15 -24.26
N GLY A 831 -11.33 14.50 -23.03
CA GLY A 831 -10.48 15.21 -22.06
C GLY A 831 -10.41 16.73 -22.25
N THR A 832 -11.17 17.32 -23.17
CA THR A 832 -11.14 18.78 -23.44
C THR A 832 -12.54 19.34 -23.62
N GLY A 833 -12.71 20.65 -23.48
CA GLY A 833 -14.05 21.24 -23.47
C GLY A 833 -14.80 20.93 -22.17
N CYS A 834 -16.06 21.37 -22.07
CA CYS A 834 -16.84 21.30 -20.84
C CYS A 834 -18.22 20.72 -21.08
N THR A 835 -18.64 19.79 -20.24
CA THR A 835 -20.04 19.45 -20.02
C THR A 835 -20.48 20.09 -18.72
N ILE A 836 -21.49 20.97 -18.77
CA ILE A 836 -22.01 21.71 -17.61
C ILE A 836 -23.49 21.39 -17.43
N TRP A 837 -23.89 21.06 -16.20
CA TRP A 837 -25.28 20.85 -15.82
C TRP A 837 -25.76 22.03 -14.99
N SER A 838 -26.83 22.68 -15.44
CA SER A 838 -27.45 23.82 -14.76
C SER A 838 -28.95 23.61 -14.53
N GLY A 839 -29.48 24.14 -13.43
CA GLY A 839 -30.89 24.10 -13.04
C GLY A 839 -31.18 23.25 -11.80
N ASN A 840 -32.47 23.13 -11.45
CA ASN A 840 -32.95 22.28 -10.34
C ASN A 840 -32.98 20.81 -10.77
N LEU A 841 -31.81 20.20 -10.90
CA LEU A 841 -31.66 18.79 -11.23
C LEU A 841 -31.50 17.98 -9.94
N GLU A 842 -32.46 17.11 -9.63
CA GLU A 842 -32.33 16.17 -8.52
C GLU A 842 -31.32 15.07 -8.90
N PRO A 843 -30.19 14.95 -8.18
CA PRO A 843 -29.24 13.87 -8.42
C PRO A 843 -29.84 12.54 -7.97
N ARG A 844 -29.71 11.50 -8.79
CA ARG A 844 -29.91 10.11 -8.34
C ARG A 844 -28.55 9.45 -8.14
N ASP A 845 -28.34 8.92 -6.94
CA ASP A 845 -27.08 8.28 -6.55
C ASP A 845 -27.04 6.77 -6.93
N ASP A 846 -28.19 6.18 -7.34
CA ASP A 846 -28.37 4.72 -7.53
C ASP A 846 -28.45 4.24 -9.01
N ASN A 847 -27.71 4.85 -9.95
CA ASN A 847 -27.72 4.42 -11.36
C ASN A 847 -26.39 3.77 -11.79
N PRO A 848 -26.36 2.53 -12.32
CA PRO A 848 -25.14 1.90 -12.85
C PRO A 848 -24.51 2.65 -14.05
N ASN A 849 -25.27 3.52 -14.73
CA ASN A 849 -24.77 4.38 -15.82
C ASN A 849 -24.27 5.76 -15.33
N ALA A 850 -24.15 5.98 -14.02
CA ALA A 850 -23.69 7.24 -13.46
C ALA A 850 -22.17 7.47 -13.69
N GLY A 851 -21.83 8.59 -14.32
CA GLY A 851 -20.45 9.03 -14.51
C GLY A 851 -19.86 9.73 -13.28
N ILE A 852 -18.54 9.82 -13.20
CA ILE A 852 -17.85 10.63 -12.17
C ILE A 852 -17.84 12.09 -12.63
N ILE A 853 -18.49 12.98 -11.89
CA ILE A 853 -18.59 14.41 -12.21
C ILE A 853 -18.25 15.27 -10.98
N TYR A 854 -17.94 16.54 -11.18
CA TYR A 854 -17.80 17.50 -10.10
C TYR A 854 -19.16 18.12 -9.81
N SER A 855 -19.77 17.79 -8.68
CA SER A 855 -21.09 18.29 -8.29
C SER A 855 -20.99 19.31 -7.16
N HIS A 856 -21.81 20.34 -7.24
CA HIS A 856 -21.92 21.39 -6.23
C HIS A 856 -22.38 20.81 -4.90
N ASP A 857 -21.68 21.18 -3.84
CA ASP A 857 -21.94 20.80 -2.46
C ASP A 857 -22.08 22.08 -1.65
N SER A 858 -23.33 22.45 -1.32
CA SER A 858 -23.58 23.60 -0.47
C SER A 858 -23.49 23.18 0.98
N GLY A 859 -22.55 23.76 1.72
CA GLY A 859 -22.36 23.46 3.14
C GLY A 859 -23.54 23.84 4.04
N ASN A 860 -24.59 24.47 3.50
CA ASN A 860 -25.87 24.74 4.15
C ASN A 860 -26.96 23.78 3.64
N SER A 861 -26.81 22.47 3.87
CA SER A 861 -27.98 21.58 3.85
C SER A 861 -28.76 21.77 5.15
N SER A 862 -29.66 22.75 5.18
CA SER A 862 -30.79 22.73 6.11
C SER A 862 -31.63 21.50 5.84
N ASN A 863 -31.75 20.62 6.84
CA ASN A 863 -32.74 19.55 6.92
C ASN A 863 -34.13 20.04 6.48
N THR A 864 -34.46 19.90 5.20
CA THR A 864 -35.79 20.23 4.69
C THR A 864 -36.14 19.33 3.52
N GLY A 865 -37.18 18.52 3.72
CA GLY A 865 -37.90 17.74 2.71
C GLY A 865 -37.47 16.27 2.68
N ASN A 866 -38.31 15.26 2.90
CA ASN A 866 -39.76 15.21 3.07
C ASN A 866 -40.07 14.00 3.94
N SER A 867 -40.81 14.20 5.04
CA SER A 867 -41.46 13.10 5.73
C SER A 867 -42.47 12.48 4.77
N SER A 868 -42.14 11.33 4.20
CA SER A 868 -43.19 10.42 3.73
C SER A 868 -44.11 10.20 4.92
N LYS A 869 -45.42 10.39 4.72
CA LYS A 869 -46.43 10.08 5.73
C LYS A 869 -46.37 8.58 5.99
N GLU A 870 -45.46 8.17 6.87
CA GLU A 870 -45.43 6.82 7.39
C GLU A 870 -46.69 6.60 8.21
N ASN A 871 -47.39 5.56 7.80
CA ASN A 871 -48.61 5.06 8.37
C ASN A 871 -48.38 4.75 9.86
N ARG A 872 -48.80 5.67 10.75
CA ARG A 872 -48.65 5.61 12.22
C ARG A 872 -49.54 4.52 12.87
N ARG A 873 -49.49 3.29 12.36
CA ARG A 873 -50.15 2.12 12.97
C ARG A 873 -49.45 1.69 14.27
N TRP A 874 -48.14 1.96 14.40
CA TRP A 874 -47.36 1.63 15.60
C TRP A 874 -47.77 2.42 16.85
N ILE A 875 -48.34 3.62 16.69
CA ILE A 875 -48.84 4.42 17.82
C ILE A 875 -50.00 3.71 18.52
N TRP A 876 -50.88 3.04 17.77
CA TRP A 876 -51.98 2.25 18.34
C TRP A 876 -51.48 0.96 19.02
N LEU A 877 -50.38 0.37 18.56
CA LEU A 877 -49.74 -0.77 19.22
C LEU A 877 -49.14 -0.38 20.57
N ILE A 878 -48.50 0.80 20.66
CA ILE A 878 -47.97 1.30 21.94
C ILE A 878 -49.09 1.60 22.93
N ILE A 879 -50.19 2.19 22.48
CA ILE A 879 -51.36 2.44 23.34
C ILE A 879 -51.97 1.13 23.84
N ALA A 880 -52.09 0.10 22.99
CA ALA A 880 -52.62 -1.21 23.39
C ALA A 880 -51.71 -1.94 24.40
N VAL A 881 -50.38 -1.87 24.21
CA VAL A 881 -49.40 -2.44 25.15
C VAL A 881 -49.45 -1.70 26.48
N ALA A 882 -49.56 -0.37 26.46
CA ALA A 882 -49.68 0.43 27.68
C ALA A 882 -50.95 0.11 28.49
N ILE A 883 -52.09 -0.04 27.83
CA ILE A 883 -53.35 -0.44 28.48
C ILE A 883 -53.23 -1.85 29.06
N SER A 884 -52.61 -2.78 28.34
CA SER A 884 -52.42 -4.17 28.79
C SER A 884 -51.53 -4.25 30.05
N LEU A 885 -50.45 -3.47 30.08
CA LEU A 885 -49.58 -3.37 31.25
C LEU A 885 -50.30 -2.74 32.44
N LEU A 886 -51.14 -1.73 32.21
CA LEU A 886 -51.89 -1.07 33.29
C LEU A 886 -52.93 -2.00 33.92
N VAL A 887 -53.59 -2.84 33.13
CA VAL A 887 -54.51 -3.88 33.63
C VAL A 887 -53.77 -4.95 34.43
N LEU A 888 -52.57 -5.36 33.99
CA LEU A 888 -51.73 -6.30 34.73
C LEU A 888 -51.27 -5.73 36.08
N PHE A 889 -50.88 -4.46 36.12
CA PHE A 889 -50.49 -3.80 37.36
C PHE A 889 -51.66 -3.68 38.35
N LEU A 890 -52.86 -3.34 37.87
CA LEU A 890 -54.06 -3.30 38.71
C LEU A 890 -54.44 -4.71 39.20
N GLY A 891 -54.34 -5.73 38.35
CA GLY A 891 -54.56 -7.13 38.73
C GLY A 891 -53.58 -7.61 39.80
N LEU A 892 -52.29 -7.28 39.66
CA LEU A 892 -51.26 -7.61 40.64
C LEU A 892 -51.51 -6.89 41.98
N PHE A 893 -51.90 -5.62 41.92
CA PHE A 893 -52.23 -4.83 43.11
C PHE A 893 -53.44 -5.41 43.86
N CYS A 894 -54.50 -5.78 43.14
CA CYS A 894 -55.66 -6.46 43.71
C CYS A 894 -55.30 -7.82 44.30
N TYR A 895 -54.46 -8.61 43.61
CA TYR A 895 -53.99 -9.90 44.10
C TYR A 895 -53.20 -9.77 45.40
N LEU A 896 -52.28 -8.80 45.48
CA LEU A 896 -51.48 -8.55 46.69
C LEU A 896 -52.34 -8.06 47.86
N ARG A 897 -53.36 -7.24 47.61
CA ARG A 897 -54.36 -6.83 48.62
C ARG A 897 -55.18 -8.02 49.14
N ILE A 898 -55.63 -8.90 48.25
CA ILE A 898 -56.39 -10.10 48.64
C ILE A 898 -55.50 -11.09 49.42
N LYS A 899 -54.24 -11.26 49.00
CA LYS A 899 -53.27 -12.10 49.70
C LYS A 899 -53.01 -11.58 51.12
N LYS A 900 -52.88 -10.26 51.28
CA LYS A 900 -52.70 -9.63 52.59
C LYS A 900 -53.90 -9.85 53.52
N HIS A 901 -55.13 -9.71 53.02
CA HIS A 901 -56.32 -9.99 53.82
C HIS A 901 -56.53 -11.48 54.12
N ARG A 902 -56.03 -12.40 53.28
CA ARG A 902 -56.04 -13.84 53.60
C ARG A 902 -55.03 -14.21 54.68
N THR A 903 -53.85 -13.61 54.68
CA THR A 903 -52.86 -13.82 55.76
C THR A 903 -53.30 -13.23 57.08
N GLU A 904 -54.03 -12.10 57.07
CA GLU A 904 -54.61 -11.53 58.30
C GLU A 904 -55.83 -12.34 58.82
N GLY A 905 -56.51 -13.11 57.96
CA GLY A 905 -57.63 -13.98 58.37
C GLY A 905 -57.24 -15.39 58.83
N GLU A 906 -56.01 -15.84 58.56
CA GLU A 906 -55.48 -17.13 59.06
C GLU A 906 -54.79 -17.00 60.43
N GLU A 907 -54.34 -15.81 60.83
CA GLU A 907 -53.82 -15.56 62.19
C GLU A 907 -54.94 -15.38 63.23
N GLU A 908 -56.18 -15.09 62.83
CA GLU A 908 -57.33 -14.99 63.76
C GLU A 908 -58.01 -16.35 64.04
N LYS A 909 -57.71 -17.41 63.25
CA LYS A 909 -58.28 -18.76 63.43
C LYS A 909 -57.39 -19.75 64.20
N THR A 910 -56.17 -19.37 64.55
CA THR A 910 -55.28 -20.13 65.44
C THR A 910 -55.20 -19.56 66.86
N ALA A 911 -56.02 -18.54 67.17
CA ALA A 911 -56.16 -17.93 68.49
C ALA A 911 -57.57 -18.09 69.11
N THR A 912 -58.33 -19.13 68.71
CA THR A 912 -59.54 -19.60 69.42
C THR A 912 -59.50 -21.10 69.66
#